data_AF-A0AB34G9T4-F1
#
_entry.id   AF-A0AB34G9T4-F1
#
_cell.length_a   1.000
_cell.length_b   1.000
_cell.length_c   1.000
_cell.angle_alpha   90.00
_cell.angle_beta   90.00
_cell.angle_gamma   90.00
#
_symmetry.space_group_name_H-M   'P 1'
#
loop_
_entity.id
_entity.type
_entity.pdbx_description
1 polymer ?
#
loop_
_entity_poly.entity_id
_entity_poly.type
_entity_poly.pdbx_seq_one_letter_code
_entity_poly.pdbx_strand_id
1 'polypeptide(L)'
;MKEKTEYSKDDDIITAGTVSAEELTKEEDKRLLRRIDLYILPVMAVSYMFQFLDKSALGFTAIMGLREDLKLTGEGFSWASSIYYFGYLIASYPAAMVMVRWRVGKTIAIAVVFWGVVLMLTAVTTNAAGLFAVRFFLGVCEAPIAPGLTVIVAMWYKRSEQPLRHAAWFLGNTTAGILGGLMAYGIGHIQTIATWKAVFLIFGGATVAWSIGVFFLLPDVPMTAYFLSEEDRTKAVTRVKENMTGIKNNTFKWSQCREALVDPKTWFIVLIQSCGNIPNGGVHSFGSIVIEEGLGFDTLPTLLLTSASYLAQLILVLLSTGGSTYFRNVRSYFMMFNFALATIGACLVRQLPAEQRWARYVGYCLILAFSANFPMVMSLTSGNFGGFTKKMTVNAISFMVYCAGNIIGPQLFLAKEAPTYTSGFLAMMVCFGVGVVLCALLRVYLARENRRRDGLSVGGHVEAETVDAELMANLMDKTDMEIPQFRQPAMSSSSASPPSSLAHLLPASWKTQVTAWLAEDTPTFDYVGYVVGEAPRTATLWAKSAGVVAGRPFFDEVFAQCGCAVEWHVDEGADVDPGADGKVKAATVTGPARCILLGERVALNTLARCSGIAARSRSLLTRLRAAGYSGILAGTRKTTPGFRLVEKYGMQVAGVDPHRMDLSAMPMIKDNAVWSRGSITEAVRAAKRVAGFSLKIEVEVQSEQEADEAIEAGADIVMLDNFTGDGVKIAARSLKERWQGKRHFLVEVSGGLRDDNVEAYVCNDIDVISTSYIHQGVGIVDYSLKIEH
;
A
#
# COMPACT_ATOMS: atom_id res chain seq x y z
N MET A 1 -11.21 57.08 19.32
CA MET A 1 -9.90 56.61 19.78
C MET A 1 -10.04 55.11 19.97
N LYS A 2 -9.63 54.30 18.97
CA LYS A 2 -9.80 52.84 18.94
C LYS A 2 -8.49 52.21 19.39
N GLU A 3 -8.49 51.57 20.55
CA GLU A 3 -7.35 50.80 21.06
C GLU A 3 -7.18 49.51 20.25
N LYS A 4 -5.94 49.28 19.84
CA LYS A 4 -5.47 48.06 19.19
C LYS A 4 -5.36 46.96 20.24
N THR A 5 -6.13 45.88 20.08
CA THR A 5 -5.85 44.62 20.76
C THR A 5 -4.95 43.79 19.85
N GLU A 6 -3.72 43.58 20.29
CA GLU A 6 -2.70 42.75 19.64
C GLU A 6 -3.13 41.28 19.71
N TYR A 7 -3.46 40.67 18.56
CA TYR A 7 -3.75 39.24 18.46
C TYR A 7 -2.43 38.46 18.39
N SER A 8 -2.14 37.68 19.44
CA SER A 8 -0.96 36.82 19.56
C SER A 8 -1.13 35.53 18.73
N LYS A 9 -0.02 35.06 18.17
CA LYS A 9 0.13 33.87 17.32
C LYS A 9 -0.04 32.54 18.08
N ASP A 10 -0.11 32.60 19.41
CA ASP A 10 -0.16 31.43 20.28
C ASP A 10 -1.60 30.96 20.59
N ASP A 11 -2.61 31.82 20.41
CA ASP A 11 -4.00 31.44 20.69
C ASP A 11 -4.59 30.48 19.64
N ASP A 12 -4.17 30.56 18.37
CA ASP A 12 -4.61 29.63 17.31
C ASP A 12 -4.13 28.18 17.53
N ILE A 13 -3.11 27.97 18.36
CA ILE A 13 -2.55 26.65 18.67
C ILE A 13 -3.23 26.03 19.90
N ILE A 14 -3.79 26.85 20.81
CA ILE A 14 -4.32 26.41 22.09
C ILE A 14 -5.84 26.12 22.02
N THR A 15 -6.60 26.77 21.15
CA THR A 15 -8.03 26.42 20.93
C THR A 15 -8.24 25.11 20.17
N ALA A 16 -7.20 24.53 19.58
CA ALA A 16 -7.26 23.20 18.94
C ALA A 16 -7.21 22.03 19.95
N GLY A 17 -6.99 22.31 21.24
CA GLY A 17 -6.73 21.31 22.29
C GLY A 17 -7.94 20.68 22.97
N THR A 18 -9.16 21.19 22.78
CA THR A 18 -10.35 20.76 23.57
C THR A 18 -11.59 20.49 22.73
N VAL A 19 -11.44 19.94 21.53
CA VAL A 19 -12.59 19.40 20.77
C VAL A 19 -12.60 17.87 20.94
N SER A 20 -13.67 17.38 21.56
CA SER A 20 -14.06 15.97 21.64
C SER A 20 -13.86 15.32 20.26
N ALA A 21 -13.01 14.29 20.20
CA ALA A 21 -12.70 13.59 18.97
C ALA A 21 -13.86 12.63 18.64
N GLU A 22 -14.82 13.09 17.84
CA GLU A 22 -15.69 12.18 17.08
C GLU A 22 -14.80 11.38 16.11
N GLU A 23 -14.81 10.05 16.23
CA GLU A 23 -14.13 9.17 15.29
C GLU A 23 -14.79 9.29 13.91
N LEU A 24 -14.01 9.62 12.87
CA LEU A 24 -14.52 9.76 11.51
C LEU A 24 -15.06 8.42 10.99
N THR A 25 -16.28 8.41 10.45
CA THR A 25 -16.78 7.25 9.71
C THR A 25 -15.98 7.05 8.41
N LYS A 26 -15.88 5.80 7.93
CA LYS A 26 -15.15 5.48 6.68
C LYS A 26 -15.70 6.21 5.44
N GLU A 27 -16.98 6.57 5.47
CA GLU A 27 -17.64 7.28 4.37
C GLU A 27 -17.29 8.77 4.38
N GLU A 28 -17.30 9.40 5.55
CA GLU A 28 -16.84 10.78 5.74
C GLU A 28 -15.35 10.91 5.41
N ASP A 29 -14.53 9.94 5.84
CA ASP A 29 -13.11 9.89 5.52
C ASP A 29 -12.89 9.88 4.00
N LYS A 30 -13.61 9.05 3.24
CA LYS A 30 -13.52 9.04 1.76
C LYS A 30 -14.05 10.32 1.12
N ARG A 31 -15.16 10.87 1.62
CA ARG A 31 -15.75 12.12 1.13
C ARG A 31 -14.78 13.29 1.29
N LEU A 32 -14.18 13.40 2.48
CA LEU A 32 -13.23 14.45 2.81
C LEU A 32 -11.95 14.33 1.99
N LEU A 33 -11.42 13.11 1.82
CA LEU A 33 -10.27 12.85 0.96
C LEU A 33 -10.51 13.31 -0.48
N ARG A 34 -11.66 12.97 -1.08
CA ARG A 34 -12.01 13.40 -2.44
C ARG A 34 -12.11 14.92 -2.56
N ARG A 35 -12.62 15.58 -1.52
CA ARG A 35 -12.72 17.05 -1.48
C ARG A 35 -11.34 17.68 -1.39
N ILE A 36 -10.45 17.17 -0.53
CA ILE A 36 -9.06 17.62 -0.46
C ILE A 36 -8.34 17.41 -1.80
N ASP A 37 -8.48 16.23 -2.40
CA ASP A 37 -7.90 15.90 -3.70
C ASP A 37 -8.41 16.84 -4.80
N LEU A 38 -9.69 17.22 -4.81
CA LEU A 38 -10.25 18.10 -5.84
C LEU A 38 -9.71 19.54 -5.79
N TYR A 39 -9.36 20.04 -4.62
CA TYR A 39 -8.92 21.44 -4.45
C TYR A 39 -7.41 21.59 -4.35
N ILE A 40 -6.72 20.71 -3.63
CA ILE A 40 -5.28 20.85 -3.39
C ILE A 40 -4.47 20.25 -4.54
N LEU A 41 -4.82 19.04 -4.99
CA LEU A 41 -4.00 18.30 -5.95
C LEU A 41 -3.85 19.01 -7.31
N PRO A 42 -4.90 19.65 -7.90
CA PRO A 42 -4.74 20.43 -9.12
C PRO A 42 -3.80 21.62 -8.95
N VAL A 43 -3.88 22.33 -7.82
CA VAL A 43 -3.00 23.48 -7.55
C VAL A 43 -1.55 23.02 -7.47
N MET A 44 -1.28 21.90 -6.81
CA MET A 44 0.05 21.30 -6.75
C MET A 44 0.54 20.84 -8.13
N ALA A 45 -0.29 20.12 -8.89
CA ALA A 45 0.06 19.59 -10.19
C ALA A 45 0.34 20.71 -11.21
N VAL A 46 -0.48 21.77 -11.24
CA VAL A 46 -0.28 22.94 -12.11
C VAL A 46 0.97 23.72 -11.69
N SER A 47 1.24 23.87 -10.39
CA SER A 47 2.46 24.55 -9.92
C SER A 47 3.72 23.78 -10.33
N TYR A 48 3.71 22.44 -10.21
CA TYR A 48 4.80 21.60 -10.67
C TYR A 48 4.90 21.51 -12.21
N MET A 49 3.78 21.68 -12.91
CA MET A 49 3.75 21.82 -14.37
C MET A 49 4.48 23.09 -14.80
N PHE A 50 4.14 24.26 -14.22
CA PHE A 50 4.89 25.50 -14.50
C PHE A 50 6.38 25.33 -14.20
N GLN A 51 6.71 24.59 -13.13
CA GLN A 51 8.10 24.34 -12.74
C GLN A 51 8.87 23.70 -13.89
N PHE A 52 8.33 22.61 -14.40
CA PHE A 52 8.98 21.88 -15.48
C PHE A 52 8.94 22.63 -16.81
N LEU A 53 7.86 23.37 -17.07
CA LEU A 53 7.68 24.18 -18.27
C LEU A 53 8.78 25.25 -18.40
N ASP A 54 8.98 26.02 -17.33
CA ASP A 54 9.93 27.14 -17.30
C ASP A 54 11.37 26.66 -17.40
N LYS A 55 11.65 25.51 -16.78
CA LYS A 55 12.93 24.82 -16.90
C LYS A 55 13.19 24.31 -18.32
N SER A 56 12.16 23.76 -18.96
CA SER A 56 12.24 23.24 -20.34
C SER A 56 12.30 24.36 -21.38
N ALA A 57 11.91 25.59 -21.03
CA ALA A 57 11.97 26.74 -21.92
C ALA A 57 13.37 26.97 -22.52
N LEU A 58 14.45 26.63 -21.80
CA LEU A 58 15.82 26.67 -22.38
C LEU A 58 15.94 25.81 -23.63
N GLY A 59 15.41 24.58 -23.57
CA GLY A 59 15.53 23.62 -24.67
C GLY A 59 14.76 24.08 -25.90
N PHE A 60 13.51 24.53 -25.71
CA PHE A 60 12.70 25.07 -26.81
C PHE A 60 13.34 26.30 -27.46
N THR A 61 13.84 27.22 -26.64
CA THR A 61 14.40 28.48 -27.15
C THR A 61 15.77 28.33 -27.80
N ALA A 62 16.47 27.22 -27.52
CA ALA A 62 17.76 26.93 -28.12
C ALA A 62 17.73 26.87 -29.65
N ILE A 63 16.60 26.42 -30.22
CA ILE A 63 16.36 26.35 -31.67
C ILE A 63 15.64 27.59 -32.22
N MET A 64 15.32 28.56 -31.37
CA MET A 64 14.56 29.78 -31.73
C MET A 64 15.43 31.05 -31.71
N GLY A 65 16.73 30.91 -31.97
CA GLY A 65 17.68 32.02 -32.07
C GLY A 65 18.42 32.41 -30.78
N LEU A 66 18.18 31.72 -29.65
CA LEU A 66 18.81 32.07 -28.36
C LEU A 66 20.33 31.89 -28.38
N ARG A 67 20.84 30.85 -29.05
CA ARG A 67 22.27 30.53 -29.07
C ARG A 67 23.05 31.55 -29.88
N GLU A 68 22.48 31.99 -30.99
CA GLU A 68 23.01 32.98 -31.91
C GLU A 68 23.02 34.37 -31.26
N ASP A 69 21.88 34.81 -30.71
CA ASP A 69 21.72 36.15 -30.13
C ASP A 69 22.63 36.38 -28.91
N LEU A 70 22.82 35.35 -28.07
CA LEU A 70 23.65 35.43 -26.87
C LEU A 70 25.10 35.00 -27.10
N LYS A 71 25.45 34.65 -28.35
CA LYS A 71 26.78 34.19 -28.77
C LYS A 71 27.31 33.04 -27.91
N LEU A 72 26.47 32.03 -27.67
CA LEU A 72 26.82 30.85 -26.87
C LEU A 72 27.79 29.96 -27.68
N THR A 73 29.09 30.13 -27.47
CA THR A 73 30.14 29.31 -28.09
C THR A 73 30.60 28.17 -27.17
N GLY A 74 31.08 27.09 -27.79
CA GLY A 74 31.63 25.93 -27.06
C GLY A 74 30.63 25.33 -26.08
N GLU A 75 31.00 25.27 -24.80
CA GLU A 75 30.21 24.69 -23.71
C GLU A 75 29.19 25.67 -23.09
N GLY A 76 29.05 26.89 -23.65
CA GLY A 76 28.20 27.94 -23.08
C GLY A 76 26.74 27.50 -22.86
N PHE A 77 26.16 26.76 -23.81
CA PHE A 77 24.79 26.26 -23.66
C PHE A 77 24.69 25.15 -22.59
N SER A 78 25.67 24.25 -22.53
CA SER A 78 25.74 23.20 -21.50
C SER A 78 25.80 23.81 -20.10
N TRP A 79 26.63 24.84 -19.90
CA TRP A 79 26.71 25.57 -18.63
C TRP A 79 25.44 26.37 -18.30
N ALA A 80 24.76 26.95 -19.29
CA ALA A 80 23.47 27.62 -19.07
C ALA A 80 22.40 26.66 -18.51
N SER A 81 22.44 25.38 -18.91
CA SER A 81 21.58 24.35 -18.35
C SER A 81 22.06 23.91 -16.95
N SER A 82 23.35 23.61 -16.78
CA SER A 82 23.90 23.10 -15.53
C SER A 82 23.84 24.10 -14.36
N ILE A 83 24.06 25.41 -14.61
CA ILE A 83 24.20 26.42 -13.54
C ILE A 83 22.93 26.60 -12.69
N TYR A 84 21.76 26.36 -13.29
CA TYR A 84 20.49 26.37 -12.57
C TYR A 84 20.50 25.40 -11.37
N TYR A 85 21.08 24.21 -11.53
CA TYR A 85 21.10 23.20 -10.47
C TYR A 85 22.05 23.52 -9.33
N PHE A 86 23.08 24.35 -9.56
CA PHE A 86 23.91 24.88 -8.47
C PHE A 86 23.11 25.83 -7.59
N GLY A 87 22.36 26.75 -8.19
CA GLY A 87 21.46 27.65 -7.46
C GLY A 87 20.38 26.88 -6.69
N TYR A 88 19.76 25.89 -7.35
CA TYR A 88 18.75 25.02 -6.75
C TYR A 88 19.29 24.25 -5.55
N LEU A 89 20.48 23.65 -5.67
CA LEU A 89 21.12 22.89 -4.60
C LEU A 89 21.46 23.77 -3.38
N ILE A 90 22.07 24.94 -3.61
CA ILE A 90 22.46 25.87 -2.53
C ILE A 90 21.23 26.40 -1.79
N ALA A 91 20.18 26.77 -2.52
CA ALA A 91 18.98 27.38 -1.94
C ALA A 91 18.02 26.38 -1.28
N SER A 92 18.14 25.08 -1.58
CA SER A 92 17.24 24.05 -1.04
C SER A 92 17.26 23.95 0.48
N TYR A 93 18.44 24.06 1.11
CA TYR A 93 18.54 24.02 2.57
C TYR A 93 17.93 25.28 3.23
N PRO A 94 18.31 26.52 2.84
CA PRO A 94 17.65 27.73 3.31
C PRO A 94 16.13 27.73 3.08
N ALA A 95 15.67 27.30 1.91
CA ALA A 95 14.26 27.22 1.57
C ALA A 95 13.48 26.31 2.52
N ALA A 96 14.02 25.12 2.81
CA ALA A 96 13.43 24.20 3.78
C ALA A 96 13.32 24.84 5.18
N MET A 97 14.36 25.57 5.62
CA MET A 97 14.35 26.27 6.92
C MET A 97 13.32 27.39 7.00
N VAL A 98 13.08 28.12 5.91
CA VAL A 98 12.04 29.16 5.85
C VAL A 98 10.66 28.54 5.95
N MET A 99 10.39 27.45 5.24
CA MET A 99 9.08 26.78 5.25
C MET A 99 8.72 26.14 6.59
N VAL A 100 9.71 25.79 7.42
CA VAL A 100 9.46 25.31 8.78
C VAL A 100 9.09 26.45 9.73
N ARG A 101 9.63 27.66 9.51
CA ARG A 101 9.41 28.83 10.38
C ARG A 101 8.25 29.72 9.94
N TRP A 102 7.86 29.63 8.67
CA TRP A 102 6.87 30.50 8.06
C TRP A 102 5.76 29.72 7.35
N ARG A 103 4.72 30.43 6.93
CA ARG A 103 3.56 29.87 6.25
C ARG A 103 3.96 29.24 4.92
N VAL A 104 3.78 27.91 4.80
CA VAL A 104 4.25 27.12 3.66
C VAL A 104 3.61 27.59 2.34
N GLY A 105 2.29 27.75 2.31
CA GLY A 105 1.56 28.18 1.11
C GLY A 105 1.98 29.57 0.65
N LYS A 106 2.12 30.53 1.57
CA LYS A 106 2.61 31.88 1.25
C LYS A 106 4.07 31.90 0.81
N THR A 107 4.92 31.08 1.42
CA THR A 107 6.32 30.95 0.99
C THR A 107 6.40 30.45 -0.44
N ILE A 108 5.61 29.43 -0.79
CA ILE A 108 5.53 28.90 -2.15
C ILE A 108 5.02 29.98 -3.12
N ALA A 109 3.91 30.68 -2.79
CA ALA A 109 3.36 31.71 -3.66
C ALA A 109 4.37 32.83 -3.96
N ILE A 110 5.09 33.31 -2.95
CA ILE A 110 6.14 34.33 -3.09
C ILE A 110 7.31 33.81 -3.93
N ALA A 111 7.73 32.56 -3.69
CA ALA A 111 8.77 31.92 -4.50
C ALA A 111 8.36 31.86 -5.99
N VAL A 112 7.11 31.51 -6.29
CA VAL A 112 6.57 31.47 -7.67
C VAL A 112 6.54 32.84 -8.32
N VAL A 113 6.23 33.92 -7.58
CA VAL A 113 6.33 35.30 -8.09
C VAL A 113 7.77 35.61 -8.49
N PHE A 114 8.73 35.45 -7.58
CA PHE A 114 10.12 35.80 -7.85
C PHE A 114 10.73 34.93 -8.94
N TRP A 115 10.41 33.65 -8.95
CA TRP A 115 10.81 32.71 -9.99
C TRP A 115 10.28 33.13 -11.38
N GLY A 116 8.98 33.45 -11.50
CA GLY A 116 8.40 33.94 -12.75
C GLY A 116 8.98 35.28 -13.21
N VAL A 117 9.27 36.19 -12.29
CA VAL A 117 9.95 37.47 -12.59
C VAL A 117 11.38 37.23 -13.11
N VAL A 118 12.16 36.39 -12.44
CA VAL A 118 13.52 36.03 -12.87
C VAL A 118 13.48 35.35 -14.24
N LEU A 119 12.47 34.51 -14.51
CA LEU A 119 12.29 33.92 -15.83
C LEU A 119 12.08 34.98 -16.92
N MET A 120 11.21 35.97 -16.68
CA MET A 120 11.00 37.07 -17.63
C MET A 120 12.28 37.91 -17.85
N LEU A 121 13.10 38.09 -16.81
CA LEU A 121 14.38 38.80 -16.93
C LEU A 121 15.37 38.11 -17.88
N THR A 122 15.18 36.82 -18.20
CA THR A 122 15.94 36.11 -19.23
C THR A 122 15.86 36.82 -20.59
N ALA A 123 14.71 37.41 -20.93
CA ALA A 123 14.52 38.12 -22.20
C ALA A 123 15.40 39.38 -22.37
N VAL A 124 15.90 39.94 -21.26
CA VAL A 124 16.74 41.15 -21.25
C VAL A 124 18.23 40.79 -21.36
N THR A 125 18.59 39.51 -21.25
CA THR A 125 20.00 39.08 -21.34
C THR A 125 20.54 39.28 -22.76
N THR A 126 21.82 39.67 -22.85
CA THR A 126 22.51 39.98 -24.13
C THR A 126 23.82 39.21 -24.31
N ASN A 127 24.23 38.43 -23.31
CA ASN A 127 25.43 37.62 -23.35
C ASN A 127 25.31 36.36 -22.45
N ALA A 128 26.26 35.44 -22.60
CA ALA A 128 26.32 34.20 -21.83
C ALA A 128 26.35 34.42 -20.31
N ALA A 129 27.11 35.41 -19.82
CA ALA A 129 27.23 35.68 -18.38
C ALA A 129 25.89 36.16 -17.77
N GLY A 130 25.15 37.00 -18.49
CA GLY A 130 23.81 37.43 -18.10
C GLY A 130 22.83 36.27 -18.04
N LEU A 131 22.88 35.37 -19.04
CA LEU A 131 22.09 34.14 -19.01
C LEU A 131 22.45 33.26 -17.81
N PHE A 132 23.74 33.08 -17.53
CA PHE A 132 24.21 32.27 -16.39
C PHE A 132 23.72 32.83 -15.05
N ALA A 133 23.82 34.15 -14.86
CA ALA A 133 23.35 34.81 -13.64
C ALA A 133 21.85 34.61 -13.44
N VAL A 134 21.04 34.88 -14.47
CA VAL A 134 19.58 34.70 -14.38
C VAL A 134 19.23 33.23 -14.12
N ARG A 135 19.93 32.28 -14.75
CA ARG A 135 19.70 30.83 -14.51
C ARG A 135 20.07 30.38 -13.11
N PHE A 136 21.16 30.89 -12.54
CA PHE A 136 21.51 30.63 -11.16
C PHE A 136 20.41 31.11 -10.21
N PHE A 137 19.96 32.36 -10.36
CA PHE A 137 18.89 32.91 -9.52
C PHE A 137 17.54 32.25 -9.76
N LEU A 138 17.26 31.77 -10.98
CA LEU A 138 16.08 30.98 -11.28
C LEU A 138 16.07 29.72 -10.41
N GLY A 139 17.20 28.99 -10.35
CA GLY A 139 17.35 27.83 -9.46
C GLY A 139 17.18 28.17 -7.98
N VAL A 140 17.70 29.32 -7.54
CA VAL A 140 17.53 29.80 -6.16
C VAL A 140 16.05 30.05 -5.81
N CYS A 141 15.32 30.75 -6.68
CA CYS A 141 13.92 31.10 -6.48
C CYS A 141 12.99 29.88 -6.58
N GLU A 142 13.34 28.89 -7.40
CA GLU A 142 12.53 27.70 -7.62
C GLU A 142 12.72 26.62 -6.54
N ALA A 143 13.84 26.64 -5.81
CA ALA A 143 14.17 25.66 -4.76
C ALA A 143 13.06 25.33 -3.72
N PRO A 144 12.21 26.28 -3.28
CA PRO A 144 11.17 25.99 -2.29
C PRO A 144 10.03 25.09 -2.78
N ILE A 145 9.77 25.00 -4.09
CA ILE A 145 8.53 24.38 -4.60
C ILE A 145 8.43 22.89 -4.27
N ALA A 146 9.42 22.07 -4.65
CA ALA A 146 9.39 20.63 -4.44
C ALA A 146 9.33 20.23 -2.95
N PRO A 147 10.19 20.76 -2.05
CA PRO A 147 10.07 20.49 -0.63
C PRO A 147 8.77 21.06 -0.02
N GLY A 148 8.28 22.21 -0.50
CA GLY A 148 7.04 22.82 -0.04
C GLY A 148 5.81 21.97 -0.37
N LEU A 149 5.71 21.49 -1.61
CA LEU A 149 4.65 20.55 -2.02
C LEU A 149 4.70 19.26 -1.19
N THR A 150 5.89 18.77 -0.86
CA THR A 150 6.06 17.58 -0.01
C THR A 150 5.54 17.80 1.41
N VAL A 151 5.81 18.97 1.99
CA VAL A 151 5.27 19.35 3.31
C VAL A 151 3.75 19.43 3.27
N ILE A 152 3.17 20.01 2.21
CA ILE A 152 1.72 20.07 2.03
C ILE A 152 1.11 18.68 1.95
N VAL A 153 1.71 17.74 1.22
CA VAL A 153 1.22 16.35 1.20
C VAL A 153 1.20 15.76 2.62
N ALA A 154 2.27 15.97 3.38
CA ALA A 154 2.37 15.48 4.75
C ALA A 154 1.33 16.11 5.70
N MET A 155 0.95 17.37 5.47
CA MET A 155 -0.04 18.10 6.28
C MET A 155 -1.50 17.69 6.00
N TRP A 156 -1.80 17.19 4.80
CA TRP A 156 -3.18 16.99 4.35
C TRP A 156 -3.58 15.52 4.14
N TYR A 157 -2.61 14.61 4.01
CA TYR A 157 -2.87 13.22 3.61
C TYR A 157 -2.29 12.20 4.59
N LYS A 158 -2.99 11.08 4.80
CA LYS A 158 -2.53 9.96 5.63
C LYS A 158 -1.27 9.33 5.04
N ARG A 159 -0.36 8.76 5.85
CA ARG A 159 0.90 8.13 5.38
C ARG A 159 0.70 7.13 4.23
N SER A 160 -0.38 6.34 4.27
CA SER A 160 -0.74 5.37 3.22
C SER A 160 -1.14 6.03 1.89
N GLU A 161 -1.56 7.28 1.91
CA GLU A 161 -2.09 8.03 0.77
C GLU A 161 -1.04 8.88 0.06
N GLN A 162 0.01 9.31 0.78
CA GLN A 162 1.05 10.23 0.30
C GLN A 162 1.75 9.75 -0.98
N PRO A 163 2.16 8.46 -1.14
CA PRO A 163 2.89 8.03 -2.34
C PRO A 163 2.12 8.26 -3.63
N LEU A 164 0.80 8.04 -3.63
CA LEU A 164 -0.04 8.26 -4.80
C LEU A 164 -0.16 9.75 -5.13
N ARG A 165 -0.22 10.63 -4.12
CA ARG A 165 -0.33 12.08 -4.32
C ARG A 165 0.99 12.66 -4.80
N HIS A 166 2.11 12.15 -4.30
CA HIS A 166 3.44 12.43 -4.84
C HIS A 166 3.55 12.09 -6.32
N ALA A 167 3.06 10.92 -6.72
CA ALA A 167 3.00 10.56 -8.14
C ALA A 167 2.06 11.47 -8.94
N ALA A 168 0.90 11.84 -8.37
CA ALA A 168 -0.11 12.62 -9.07
C ALA A 168 0.34 14.07 -9.37
N TRP A 169 0.99 14.77 -8.43
CA TRP A 169 1.53 16.10 -8.75
C TRP A 169 2.77 16.02 -9.65
N PHE A 170 3.54 14.93 -9.59
CA PHE A 170 4.66 14.71 -10.51
C PHE A 170 4.21 14.54 -11.97
N LEU A 171 2.99 14.06 -12.23
CA LEU A 171 2.43 14.01 -13.60
C LEU A 171 2.40 15.38 -14.29
N GLY A 172 2.44 16.48 -13.52
CA GLY A 172 2.62 17.83 -14.06
C GLY A 172 3.85 17.98 -14.95
N ASN A 173 4.92 17.21 -14.70
CA ASN A 173 6.12 17.15 -15.54
C ASN A 173 5.80 16.79 -17.00
N THR A 174 5.08 15.68 -17.19
CA THR A 174 4.77 15.21 -18.54
C THR A 174 3.78 16.13 -19.24
N THR A 175 2.78 16.64 -18.50
CA THR A 175 1.83 17.62 -19.03
C THR A 175 2.52 18.92 -19.46
N ALA A 176 3.52 19.38 -18.71
CA ALA A 176 4.31 20.55 -19.04
C ALA A 176 5.11 20.38 -20.33
N GLY A 177 5.67 19.20 -20.59
CA GLY A 177 6.33 18.92 -21.86
C GLY A 177 5.39 18.94 -23.06
N ILE A 178 4.18 18.37 -22.92
CA ILE A 178 3.15 18.36 -23.98
C ILE A 178 2.64 19.77 -24.26
N LEU A 179 2.17 20.49 -23.24
CA LEU A 179 1.63 21.84 -23.40
C LEU A 179 2.73 22.84 -23.76
N GLY A 180 3.94 22.66 -23.22
CA GLY A 180 5.07 23.53 -23.47
C GLY A 180 5.52 23.53 -24.92
N GLY A 181 5.60 22.36 -25.56
CA GLY A 181 5.93 22.30 -26.99
C GLY A 181 4.81 22.89 -27.87
N LEU A 182 3.54 22.68 -27.52
CA LEU A 182 2.39 23.27 -28.24
C LEU A 182 2.36 24.79 -28.11
N MET A 183 2.58 25.32 -26.90
CA MET A 183 2.67 26.76 -26.67
C MET A 183 3.88 27.36 -27.37
N ALA A 184 5.05 26.71 -27.29
CA ALA A 184 6.25 27.16 -28.00
C ALA A 184 6.04 27.19 -29.52
N TYR A 185 5.31 26.23 -30.10
CA TYR A 185 4.92 26.24 -31.51
C TYR A 185 4.05 27.46 -31.86
N GLY A 186 3.04 27.76 -31.03
CA GLY A 186 2.21 28.95 -31.22
C GLY A 186 3.02 30.25 -31.14
N ILE A 187 3.90 30.35 -30.13
CA ILE A 187 4.82 31.49 -29.92
C ILE A 187 5.82 31.60 -31.08
N GLY A 188 6.18 30.47 -31.70
CA GLY A 188 7.05 30.35 -32.88
C GLY A 188 6.67 31.24 -34.06
N HIS A 189 5.40 31.65 -34.15
CA HIS A 189 4.89 32.49 -35.24
C HIS A 189 5.01 33.99 -34.96
N ILE A 190 5.43 34.40 -33.76
CA ILE A 190 5.59 35.80 -33.39
C ILE A 190 6.83 36.38 -34.10
N GLN A 191 6.61 37.48 -34.85
CA GLN A 191 7.65 38.19 -35.60
C GLN A 191 7.97 39.58 -35.02
N THR A 192 7.20 40.06 -34.03
CA THR A 192 7.34 41.42 -33.48
C THR A 192 8.52 41.57 -32.53
N ILE A 193 8.92 40.48 -31.87
CA ILE A 193 10.08 40.39 -30.98
C ILE A 193 10.82 39.08 -31.27
N ALA A 194 12.11 39.01 -30.90
CA ALA A 194 12.87 37.77 -31.01
C ALA A 194 12.10 36.62 -30.33
N THR A 195 11.89 35.54 -31.06
CA THR A 195 10.92 34.51 -30.70
C THR A 195 11.26 33.82 -29.38
N TRP A 196 12.56 33.61 -29.10
CA TRP A 196 13.00 33.10 -27.81
C TRP A 196 12.69 34.02 -26.63
N LYS A 197 12.74 35.35 -26.82
CA LYS A 197 12.36 36.33 -25.79
C LYS A 197 10.87 36.25 -25.49
N ALA A 198 10.05 36.06 -26.52
CA ALA A 198 8.61 35.89 -26.38
C ALA A 198 8.26 34.68 -25.50
N VAL A 199 8.96 33.56 -25.65
CA VAL A 199 8.75 32.36 -24.82
C VAL A 199 8.95 32.68 -23.33
N PHE A 200 10.08 33.30 -22.95
CA PHE A 200 10.35 33.62 -21.55
C PHE A 200 9.40 34.68 -20.96
N LEU A 201 8.96 35.66 -21.76
CA LEU A 201 7.99 36.66 -21.33
C LEU A 201 6.60 36.06 -21.11
N ILE A 202 6.13 35.21 -22.03
CA ILE A 202 4.81 34.58 -21.94
C ILE A 202 4.78 33.53 -20.83
N PHE A 203 5.79 32.66 -20.76
CA PHE A 203 5.85 31.63 -19.71
C PHE A 203 6.02 32.28 -18.33
N GLY A 204 6.97 33.23 -18.19
CA GLY A 204 7.18 33.93 -16.92
C GLY A 204 5.98 34.77 -16.50
N GLY A 205 5.30 35.43 -17.45
CA GLY A 205 4.06 36.14 -17.19
C GLY A 205 2.93 35.21 -16.74
N ALA A 206 2.79 34.03 -17.36
CA ALA A 206 1.84 33.01 -16.94
C ALA A 206 2.16 32.44 -15.56
N THR A 207 3.43 32.21 -15.24
CA THR A 207 3.89 31.77 -13.90
C THR A 207 3.59 32.83 -12.83
N VAL A 208 3.83 34.11 -13.13
CA VAL A 208 3.45 35.22 -12.23
C VAL A 208 1.93 35.31 -12.07
N ALA A 209 1.15 35.18 -13.14
CA ALA A 209 -0.31 35.16 -13.04
C ALA A 209 -0.80 33.97 -12.20
N TRP A 210 -0.21 32.80 -12.38
CA TRP A 210 -0.52 31.60 -11.60
C TRP A 210 -0.16 31.77 -10.12
N SER A 211 0.90 32.50 -9.79
CA SER A 211 1.29 32.77 -8.40
C SER A 211 0.18 33.47 -7.60
N ILE A 212 -0.63 34.32 -8.25
CA ILE A 212 -1.81 34.96 -7.64
C ILE A 212 -2.85 33.88 -7.30
N GLY A 213 -3.08 32.95 -8.22
CA GLY A 213 -3.91 31.77 -7.98
C GLY A 213 -3.41 30.95 -6.80
N VAL A 214 -2.12 30.61 -6.77
CA VAL A 214 -1.49 29.87 -5.65
C VAL A 214 -1.69 30.61 -4.32
N PHE A 215 -1.53 31.94 -4.30
CA PHE A 215 -1.68 32.74 -3.09
C PHE A 215 -3.08 32.61 -2.45
N PHE A 216 -4.13 32.51 -3.26
CA PHE A 216 -5.52 32.39 -2.77
C PHE A 216 -6.00 30.94 -2.66
N LEU A 217 -5.58 30.07 -3.56
CA LEU A 217 -6.08 28.69 -3.67
C LEU A 217 -5.34 27.70 -2.77
N LEU A 218 -4.09 27.99 -2.38
CA LEU A 218 -3.28 27.09 -1.56
C LEU A 218 -3.38 27.47 -0.07
N PRO A 219 -4.16 26.72 0.74
CA PRO A 219 -4.25 26.97 2.18
C PRO A 219 -2.95 26.59 2.92
N ASP A 220 -2.59 27.37 3.95
CA ASP A 220 -1.40 27.12 4.76
C ASP A 220 -1.59 25.96 5.76
N VAL A 221 -2.79 25.82 6.34
CA VAL A 221 -3.16 24.76 7.29
C VAL A 221 -4.60 24.30 7.06
N PRO A 222 -4.95 23.04 7.41
CA PRO A 222 -6.33 22.53 7.29
C PRO A 222 -7.37 23.39 8.03
N MET A 223 -7.01 24.00 9.16
CA MET A 223 -7.91 24.86 9.95
C MET A 223 -8.34 26.16 9.25
N THR A 224 -7.56 26.64 8.29
CA THR A 224 -7.86 27.88 7.54
C THR A 224 -8.36 27.61 6.13
N ALA A 225 -8.77 26.37 5.84
CA ALA A 225 -9.14 25.92 4.50
C ALA A 225 -10.48 26.53 4.04
N TYR A 226 -10.43 27.44 3.06
CA TYR A 226 -11.64 28.12 2.56
C TYR A 226 -12.68 27.18 1.93
N PHE A 227 -12.26 26.02 1.40
CA PHE A 227 -13.14 25.07 0.70
C PHE A 227 -13.78 24.01 1.62
N LEU A 228 -13.38 23.97 2.90
CA LEU A 228 -13.95 23.09 3.93
C LEU A 228 -14.86 23.88 4.87
N SER A 229 -15.97 23.27 5.29
CA SER A 229 -16.81 23.80 6.37
C SER A 229 -16.06 23.77 7.70
N GLU A 230 -16.53 24.52 8.69
CA GLU A 230 -15.90 24.55 10.03
C GLU A 230 -15.81 23.16 10.66
N GLU A 231 -16.84 22.34 10.49
CA GLU A 231 -16.87 20.92 10.88
C GLU A 231 -15.87 20.06 10.08
N ASP A 232 -15.85 20.20 8.74
CA ASP A 232 -14.94 19.45 7.87
C ASP A 232 -13.46 19.79 8.15
N ARG A 233 -13.15 21.02 8.59
CA ARG A 233 -11.78 21.44 8.96
C ARG A 233 -11.27 20.70 10.17
N THR A 234 -12.09 20.60 11.22
CA THR A 234 -11.76 19.85 12.43
C THR A 234 -11.59 18.37 12.10
N LYS A 235 -12.51 17.82 11.28
CA LYS A 235 -12.41 16.43 10.77
C LYS A 235 -11.15 16.20 9.93
N ALA A 236 -10.71 17.17 9.14
CA ALA A 236 -9.47 17.09 8.36
C ALA A 236 -8.21 17.06 9.24
N VAL A 237 -8.19 17.82 10.33
CA VAL A 237 -7.11 17.73 11.32
C VAL A 237 -7.13 16.38 12.02
N THR A 238 -8.29 15.89 12.45
CA THR A 238 -8.44 14.56 13.07
C THR A 238 -7.97 13.44 12.14
N ARG A 239 -8.27 13.52 10.84
CA ARG A 239 -7.79 12.57 9.82
C ARG A 239 -6.27 12.40 9.83
N VAL A 240 -5.55 13.52 9.93
CA VAL A 240 -4.08 13.58 9.85
C VAL A 240 -3.47 13.46 11.26
N LYS A 241 -4.28 13.53 12.33
CA LYS A 241 -3.85 13.30 13.72
C LYS A 241 -3.25 11.90 13.91
N GLU A 242 -3.80 10.90 13.21
CA GLU A 242 -3.24 9.54 13.10
C GLU A 242 -1.81 9.51 12.50
N ASN A 243 -1.43 10.50 11.68
CA ASN A 243 -0.06 10.55 11.14
C ASN A 243 1.00 10.83 12.20
N MET A 244 0.60 11.14 13.45
CA MET A 244 1.51 11.45 14.55
C MET A 244 2.48 12.58 14.17
N THR A 245 2.00 13.58 13.42
CA THR A 245 2.77 14.80 13.10
C THR A 245 3.12 15.62 14.35
N GLY A 246 2.52 15.28 15.49
CA GLY A 246 2.85 15.75 16.84
C GLY A 246 3.93 14.97 17.59
N ILE A 247 4.57 13.95 17.02
CA ILE A 247 5.91 13.51 17.48
C ILE A 247 6.88 13.62 16.31
N LYS A 248 7.17 14.87 15.94
CA LYS A 248 8.48 15.18 15.38
C LYS A 248 9.49 14.71 16.43
N ASN A 249 10.25 13.66 16.14
CA ASN A 249 11.44 13.39 16.92
C ASN A 249 12.41 14.54 16.61
N ASN A 250 12.38 15.61 17.41
CA ASN A 250 13.23 16.79 17.22
C ASN A 250 14.73 16.45 17.43
N THR A 251 15.02 15.22 17.88
CA THR A 251 16.38 14.73 18.05
C THR A 251 16.91 14.11 16.77
N PHE A 252 17.81 14.81 16.10
CA PHE A 252 18.60 14.27 15.00
C PHE A 252 19.52 13.16 15.52
N LYS A 253 19.31 11.91 15.09
CA LYS A 253 20.10 10.74 15.53
C LYS A 253 21.27 10.49 14.57
N TRP A 254 22.49 10.81 15.00
CA TRP A 254 23.69 10.57 14.19
C TRP A 254 23.94 9.08 13.88
N SER A 255 23.51 8.17 14.75
CA SER A 255 23.56 6.73 14.51
C SER A 255 22.79 6.33 13.25
N GLN A 256 21.56 6.82 13.08
CA GLN A 256 20.74 6.57 11.89
C GLN A 256 21.32 7.20 10.62
N CYS A 257 21.96 8.37 10.74
CA CYS A 257 22.67 9.01 9.63
C CYS A 257 23.85 8.15 9.16
N ARG A 258 24.69 7.68 10.11
CA ARG A 258 25.80 6.76 9.80
C ARG A 258 25.29 5.44 9.22
N GLU A 259 24.19 4.91 9.73
CA GLU A 259 23.55 3.71 9.17
C GLU A 259 23.11 3.95 7.72
N ALA A 260 22.46 5.07 7.42
CA ALA A 260 22.05 5.43 6.06
C ALA A 260 23.24 5.43 5.06
N LEU A 261 24.40 5.91 5.51
CA LEU A 261 25.63 6.00 4.70
C LEU A 261 26.33 4.66 4.48
N VAL A 262 26.18 3.71 5.40
CA VAL A 262 26.80 2.37 5.31
C VAL A 262 25.85 1.35 4.67
N ASP A 263 24.54 1.62 4.67
CA ASP A 263 23.53 0.74 4.10
C ASP A 263 23.70 0.56 2.57
N PRO A 264 23.98 -0.68 2.09
CA PRO A 264 24.12 -0.95 0.67
C PRO A 264 22.87 -0.57 -0.16
N LYS A 265 21.68 -0.61 0.45
CA LYS A 265 20.41 -0.25 -0.23
C LYS A 265 20.39 1.21 -0.64
N THR A 266 20.94 2.10 0.18
CA THR A 266 21.06 3.53 -0.11
C THR A 266 21.85 3.73 -1.39
N TRP A 267 22.99 3.06 -1.51
CA TRP A 267 23.86 3.18 -2.67
C TRP A 267 23.28 2.57 -3.94
N PHE A 268 22.54 1.45 -3.85
CA PHE A 268 21.79 0.95 -5.00
C PHE A 268 20.75 1.96 -5.51
N ILE A 269 19.95 2.55 -4.61
CA ILE A 269 18.97 3.57 -4.96
C ILE A 269 19.64 4.79 -5.62
N VAL A 270 20.72 5.28 -5.00
CA VAL A 270 21.51 6.43 -5.47
C VAL A 270 22.12 6.17 -6.84
N LEU A 271 22.72 5.01 -7.07
CA LEU A 271 23.33 4.67 -8.35
C LEU A 271 22.27 4.50 -9.45
N ILE A 272 21.15 3.83 -9.15
CA ILE A 272 20.02 3.71 -10.09
C ILE A 272 19.48 5.10 -10.46
N GLN A 273 19.35 5.99 -9.47
CA GLN A 273 18.88 7.36 -9.69
C GLN A 273 19.90 8.18 -10.50
N SER A 274 21.21 7.98 -10.29
CA SER A 274 22.27 8.59 -11.10
C SER A 274 22.17 8.19 -12.57
N CYS A 275 21.96 6.89 -12.83
CA CYS A 275 21.74 6.34 -14.18
C CYS A 275 20.53 6.94 -14.90
N GLY A 276 19.53 7.44 -14.18
CA GLY A 276 18.38 8.16 -14.76
C GLY A 276 18.63 9.67 -14.92
N ASN A 277 19.24 10.30 -13.92
CA ASN A 277 19.38 11.77 -13.86
C ASN A 277 20.48 12.31 -14.77
N ILE A 278 21.56 11.56 -15.03
CA ILE A 278 22.60 11.97 -15.98
C ILE A 278 22.00 12.08 -17.39
N PRO A 279 21.31 11.05 -17.93
CA PRO A 279 20.56 11.20 -19.18
C PRO A 279 19.49 12.29 -19.13
N ASN A 280 18.79 12.45 -18.00
CA ASN A 280 17.75 13.47 -17.84
C ASN A 280 18.23 14.88 -18.19
N GLY A 281 19.36 15.30 -17.62
CA GLY A 281 19.91 16.64 -17.87
C GLY A 281 20.25 16.86 -19.35
N GLY A 282 20.80 15.83 -20.01
CA GLY A 282 21.14 15.89 -21.43
C GLY A 282 19.91 15.93 -22.35
N VAL A 283 19.00 14.96 -22.20
CA VAL A 283 17.81 14.82 -23.06
C VAL A 283 16.90 16.04 -22.99
N HIS A 284 16.65 16.60 -21.79
CA HIS A 284 15.75 17.74 -21.69
C HIS A 284 16.36 19.04 -22.20
N SER A 285 17.68 19.24 -22.04
CA SER A 285 18.35 20.48 -22.47
C SER A 285 18.61 20.49 -23.97
N PHE A 286 19.05 19.36 -24.52
CA PHE A 286 19.43 19.22 -25.93
C PHE A 286 18.34 18.61 -26.80
N GLY A 287 17.19 18.22 -26.24
CA GLY A 287 16.14 17.49 -26.97
C GLY A 287 15.69 18.16 -28.26
N SER A 288 15.36 19.45 -28.21
CA SER A 288 14.96 20.21 -29.40
C SER A 288 16.10 20.38 -30.40
N ILE A 289 17.34 20.55 -29.93
CA ILE A 289 18.55 20.62 -30.78
C ILE A 289 18.78 19.27 -31.49
N VAL A 290 18.62 18.15 -30.78
CA VAL A 290 18.75 16.80 -31.34
C VAL A 290 17.69 16.52 -32.39
N ILE A 291 16.45 16.96 -32.18
CA ILE A 291 15.34 16.77 -33.13
C ILE A 291 15.49 17.68 -34.35
N GLU A 292 15.93 18.92 -34.19
CA GLU A 292 16.12 19.82 -35.33
C GLU A 292 17.42 19.49 -36.07
N GLU A 293 18.57 19.76 -35.45
CA GLU A 293 19.90 19.65 -36.08
C GLU A 293 20.33 18.19 -36.29
N GLY A 294 20.04 17.31 -35.32
CA GLY A 294 20.51 15.93 -35.34
C GLY A 294 19.70 15.00 -36.24
N LEU A 295 18.39 15.24 -36.34
CA LEU A 295 17.41 14.43 -37.07
C LEU A 295 16.96 15.07 -38.40
N GLY A 296 17.19 16.37 -38.60
CA GLY A 296 16.91 17.10 -39.84
C GLY A 296 15.45 17.50 -40.01
N PHE A 297 14.79 17.91 -38.91
CA PHE A 297 13.45 18.51 -38.95
C PHE A 297 13.55 20.04 -38.87
N ASP A 298 12.56 20.75 -39.41
CA ASP A 298 12.47 22.21 -39.29
C ASP A 298 12.08 22.63 -37.86
N THR A 299 12.35 23.89 -37.50
CA THR A 299 12.13 24.45 -36.15
C THR A 299 10.70 24.27 -35.63
N LEU A 300 9.70 24.68 -36.42
CA LEU A 300 8.29 24.64 -36.00
C LEU A 300 7.77 23.18 -35.86
N PRO A 301 7.95 22.28 -36.85
CA PRO A 301 7.65 20.86 -36.67
C PRO A 301 8.38 20.23 -35.48
N THR A 302 9.62 20.62 -35.19
CA THR A 302 10.40 20.11 -34.04
C THR A 302 9.70 20.37 -32.69
N LEU A 303 9.06 21.53 -32.52
CA LEU A 303 8.32 21.85 -31.29
C LEU A 303 7.07 20.97 -31.12
N LEU A 304 6.37 20.66 -32.22
CA LEU A 304 5.24 19.72 -32.22
C LEU A 304 5.70 18.28 -31.94
N LEU A 305 6.79 17.84 -32.57
CA LEU A 305 7.41 16.54 -32.34
C LEU A 305 7.89 16.40 -30.89
N THR A 306 8.40 17.47 -30.29
CA THR A 306 8.75 17.47 -28.87
C THR A 306 7.51 17.19 -28.02
N SER A 307 6.38 17.83 -28.33
CA SER A 307 5.09 17.58 -27.65
C SER A 307 4.63 16.12 -27.78
N ALA A 308 4.75 15.55 -28.99
CA ALA A 308 4.41 14.15 -29.25
C ALA A 308 5.36 13.17 -28.51
N SER A 309 6.63 13.52 -28.33
CA SER A 309 7.58 12.73 -27.54
C SER A 309 7.17 12.66 -26.07
N TYR A 310 6.72 13.78 -25.49
CA TYR A 310 6.19 13.80 -24.12
C TYR A 310 4.85 13.05 -23.98
N LEU A 311 4.02 12.99 -25.04
CA LEU A 311 2.83 12.13 -25.03
C LEU A 311 3.21 10.64 -24.97
N ALA A 312 4.23 10.21 -25.71
CA ALA A 312 4.76 8.85 -25.60
C ALA A 312 5.30 8.57 -24.20
N GLN A 313 6.02 9.53 -23.60
CA GLN A 313 6.47 9.47 -22.21
C GLN A 313 5.28 9.29 -21.24
N LEU A 314 4.18 10.02 -21.42
CA LEU A 314 2.99 9.90 -20.57
C LEU A 314 2.42 8.49 -20.59
N ILE A 315 2.26 7.91 -21.77
CA ILE A 315 1.74 6.55 -21.95
C ILE A 315 2.65 5.53 -21.24
N LEU A 316 3.98 5.66 -21.39
CA LEU A 316 4.95 4.77 -20.75
C LEU A 316 4.97 4.90 -19.22
N VAL A 317 4.84 6.13 -18.70
CA VAL A 317 4.71 6.39 -17.26
C VAL A 317 3.44 5.77 -16.70
N LEU A 318 2.30 5.93 -17.38
CA LEU A 318 1.01 5.35 -16.97
C LEU A 318 1.03 3.82 -17.04
N LEU A 319 1.62 3.23 -18.08
CA LEU A 319 1.79 1.79 -18.21
C LEU A 319 2.67 1.22 -17.09
N SER A 320 3.80 1.87 -16.82
CA SER A 320 4.72 1.44 -15.77
C SER A 320 4.09 1.56 -14.39
N THR A 321 3.50 2.74 -14.09
CA THR A 321 2.90 3.03 -12.79
C THR A 321 1.68 2.15 -12.55
N GLY A 322 0.73 2.12 -13.49
CA GLY A 322 -0.46 1.28 -13.42
C GLY A 322 -0.10 -0.20 -13.36
N GLY A 323 0.78 -0.68 -14.23
CA GLY A 323 1.26 -2.07 -14.20
C GLY A 323 1.90 -2.45 -12.86
N SER A 324 2.69 -1.56 -12.27
CA SER A 324 3.29 -1.79 -10.95
C SER A 324 2.31 -1.74 -9.76
N THR A 325 1.14 -1.13 -9.97
CA THR A 325 0.06 -1.05 -8.97
C THR A 325 -0.82 -2.29 -9.02
N TYR A 326 -1.17 -2.77 -10.22
CA TYR A 326 -2.02 -3.96 -10.39
C TYR A 326 -1.28 -5.27 -10.19
N PHE A 327 -0.04 -5.37 -10.68
CA PHE A 327 0.76 -6.59 -10.58
C PHE A 327 1.71 -6.52 -9.37
N ARG A 328 1.77 -7.61 -8.60
CA ARG A 328 2.56 -7.68 -7.36
C ARG A 328 4.02 -8.04 -7.67
N ASN A 329 4.97 -7.44 -6.95
CA ASN A 329 6.41 -7.77 -7.04
C ASN A 329 7.03 -7.57 -8.45
N VAL A 330 6.48 -6.64 -9.24
CA VAL A 330 6.98 -6.36 -10.60
C VAL A 330 7.67 -5.01 -10.77
N ARG A 331 7.73 -4.17 -9.73
CA ARG A 331 8.33 -2.81 -9.80
C ARG A 331 9.74 -2.82 -10.37
N SER A 332 10.61 -3.71 -9.88
CA SER A 332 11.98 -3.85 -10.42
C SER A 332 12.00 -4.34 -11.87
N TYR A 333 11.03 -5.17 -12.30
CA TYR A 333 10.94 -5.61 -13.70
C TYR A 333 10.51 -4.47 -14.61
N PHE A 334 9.54 -3.64 -14.21
CA PHE A 334 9.20 -2.42 -14.95
C PHE A 334 10.38 -1.46 -15.02
N MET A 335 11.16 -1.32 -13.95
CA MET A 335 12.35 -0.47 -13.97
C MET A 335 13.42 -0.96 -14.95
N MET A 336 13.67 -2.27 -14.97
CA MET A 336 14.57 -2.91 -15.95
C MET A 336 14.03 -2.75 -17.37
N PHE A 337 12.72 -2.95 -17.58
CA PHE A 337 12.07 -2.77 -18.87
C PHE A 337 12.22 -1.34 -19.39
N ASN A 338 11.99 -0.33 -18.56
CA ASN A 338 12.11 1.08 -18.94
C ASN A 338 13.55 1.45 -19.31
N PHE A 339 14.55 0.98 -18.56
CA PHE A 339 15.95 1.21 -18.92
C PHE A 339 16.37 0.43 -20.17
N ALA A 340 15.89 -0.79 -20.37
CA ALA A 340 16.13 -1.55 -21.58
C ALA A 340 15.54 -0.85 -22.81
N LEU A 341 14.30 -0.36 -22.70
CA LEU A 341 13.63 0.40 -23.75
C LEU A 341 14.36 1.70 -24.08
N ALA A 342 14.82 2.43 -23.07
CA ALA A 342 15.61 3.63 -23.24
C ALA A 342 16.98 3.35 -23.88
N THR A 343 17.59 2.20 -23.57
CA THR A 343 18.84 1.73 -24.21
C THR A 343 18.62 1.46 -25.69
N ILE A 344 17.54 0.77 -26.05
CA ILE A 344 17.14 0.55 -27.46
C ILE A 344 16.93 1.89 -28.16
N GLY A 345 16.23 2.83 -27.52
CA GLY A 345 16.04 4.18 -28.04
C GLY A 345 17.34 4.91 -28.35
N ALA A 346 18.29 4.89 -27.40
CA ALA A 346 19.61 5.51 -27.57
C ALA A 346 20.42 4.83 -28.69
N CYS A 347 20.34 3.50 -28.82
CA CYS A 347 20.95 2.76 -29.93
C CYS A 347 20.39 3.19 -31.29
N LEU A 348 19.06 3.33 -31.41
CA LEU A 348 18.40 3.73 -32.65
C LEU A 348 18.83 5.12 -33.08
N VAL A 349 18.85 6.10 -32.16
CA VAL A 349 19.27 7.48 -32.48
C VAL A 349 20.74 7.54 -32.93
N ARG A 350 21.61 6.74 -32.29
CA ARG A 350 23.06 6.73 -32.53
C ARG A 350 23.45 5.97 -33.81
N GLN A 351 22.89 4.79 -34.04
CA GLN A 351 23.39 3.85 -35.07
C GLN A 351 22.66 3.94 -36.41
N LEU A 352 21.42 4.43 -36.45
CA LEU A 352 20.69 4.52 -37.70
C LEU A 352 21.24 5.62 -38.60
N PRO A 353 21.27 5.41 -39.94
CA PRO A 353 21.63 6.44 -40.90
C PRO A 353 20.73 7.67 -40.79
N ALA A 354 21.30 8.85 -41.09
CA ALA A 354 20.57 10.13 -41.04
C ALA A 354 19.31 10.15 -41.94
N GLU A 355 19.32 9.37 -43.02
CA GLU A 355 18.20 9.19 -43.95
C GLU A 355 16.92 8.67 -43.27
N GLN A 356 17.06 7.86 -42.20
CA GLN A 356 15.94 7.26 -41.47
C GLN A 356 15.45 8.14 -40.32
N ARG A 357 15.14 9.42 -40.60
CA ARG A 357 14.74 10.43 -39.61
C ARG A 357 13.59 9.99 -38.69
N TRP A 358 12.58 9.30 -39.22
CA TRP A 358 11.43 8.83 -38.43
C TRP A 358 11.80 7.69 -37.47
N ALA A 359 12.65 6.76 -37.89
CA ALA A 359 13.10 5.66 -37.03
C ALA A 359 13.99 6.16 -35.89
N ARG A 360 14.85 7.16 -36.17
CA ARG A 360 15.63 7.86 -35.15
C ARG A 360 14.73 8.66 -34.20
N TYR A 361 13.67 9.30 -34.70
CA TYR A 361 12.69 9.99 -33.86
C TYR A 361 11.92 9.03 -32.93
N VAL A 362 11.50 7.87 -33.43
CA VAL A 362 10.94 6.80 -32.57
C VAL A 362 11.96 6.39 -31.50
N GLY A 363 13.23 6.27 -31.88
CA GLY A 363 14.33 6.06 -30.93
C GLY A 363 14.36 7.11 -29.82
N TYR A 364 14.23 8.39 -30.16
CA TYR A 364 14.16 9.49 -29.19
C TYR A 364 12.94 9.36 -28.25
N CYS A 365 11.76 9.02 -28.77
CA CYS A 365 10.58 8.75 -27.94
C CYS A 365 10.82 7.60 -26.95
N LEU A 366 11.50 6.54 -27.37
CA LEU A 366 11.83 5.39 -26.51
C LEU A 366 12.85 5.74 -25.43
N ILE A 367 13.78 6.67 -25.68
CA ILE A 367 14.71 7.16 -24.65
C ILE A 367 13.92 7.68 -23.45
N LEU A 368 12.84 8.45 -23.65
CA LEU A 368 12.05 9.04 -22.57
C LEU A 368 11.40 8.02 -21.62
N ALA A 369 11.40 6.72 -21.95
CA ALA A 369 10.95 5.64 -21.08
C ALA A 369 11.65 5.63 -19.71
N PHE A 370 12.92 6.03 -19.63
CA PHE A 370 13.67 6.02 -18.35
C PHE A 370 13.00 6.89 -17.27
N SER A 371 12.27 7.93 -17.67
CA SER A 371 11.63 8.86 -16.74
C SER A 371 10.56 8.20 -15.86
N ALA A 372 9.95 7.11 -16.33
CA ALA A 372 9.00 6.31 -15.56
C ALA A 372 9.64 5.63 -14.33
N ASN A 373 10.97 5.55 -14.27
CA ASN A 373 11.68 5.00 -13.13
C ASN A 373 11.77 5.95 -11.94
N PHE A 374 11.63 7.27 -12.16
CA PHE A 374 11.69 8.25 -11.08
C PHE A 374 10.63 8.02 -9.98
N PRO A 375 9.31 7.93 -10.30
CA PRO A 375 8.30 7.62 -9.28
C PRO A 375 8.49 6.22 -8.66
N MET A 376 9.03 5.25 -9.41
CA MET A 376 9.32 3.90 -8.89
C MET A 376 10.40 3.93 -7.81
N VAL A 377 11.47 4.69 -8.04
CA VAL A 377 12.56 4.87 -7.07
C VAL A 377 12.07 5.57 -5.81
N MET A 378 11.20 6.58 -5.94
CA MET A 378 10.57 7.23 -4.77
C MET A 378 9.73 6.24 -3.95
N SER A 379 8.93 5.41 -4.62
CA SER A 379 8.15 4.36 -3.97
C SER A 379 9.03 3.34 -3.23
N LEU A 380 10.13 2.90 -3.86
CA LEU A 380 11.10 2.00 -3.23
C LEU A 380 11.80 2.64 -2.02
N THR A 381 12.13 3.93 -2.10
CA THR A 381 12.77 4.67 -0.99
C THR A 381 11.82 4.83 0.19
N SER A 382 10.53 5.12 -0.07
CA SER A 382 9.54 5.22 1.01
C SER A 382 9.31 3.89 1.73
N GLY A 383 9.42 2.76 1.02
CA GLY A 383 9.11 1.44 1.55
C GLY A 383 10.29 0.69 2.19
N ASN A 384 11.52 0.83 1.67
CA ASN A 384 12.65 -0.02 2.07
C ASN A 384 13.52 0.54 3.21
N PHE A 385 13.29 1.79 3.63
CA PHE A 385 14.02 2.42 4.74
C PHE A 385 13.09 2.59 5.94
N GLY A 386 13.59 2.32 7.14
CA GLY A 386 12.93 2.57 8.43
C GLY A 386 13.67 3.65 9.22
N GLY A 387 13.00 4.31 10.16
CA GLY A 387 13.58 5.41 10.94
C GLY A 387 13.50 6.78 10.26
N PHE A 388 13.15 7.81 11.04
CA PHE A 388 12.90 9.17 10.56
C PHE A 388 14.18 9.86 10.08
N THR A 389 15.26 9.82 10.89
CA THR A 389 16.54 10.46 10.53
C THR A 389 17.21 9.74 9.37
N LYS A 390 17.10 8.40 9.31
CA LYS A 390 17.62 7.59 8.19
C LYS A 390 16.94 7.96 6.86
N LYS A 391 15.59 7.99 6.83
CA LYS A 391 14.82 8.39 5.63
C LYS A 391 15.16 9.80 5.15
N MET A 392 15.26 10.76 6.07
CA MET A 392 15.63 12.13 5.73
C MET A 392 17.05 12.21 5.14
N THR A 393 17.98 11.44 5.68
CA THR A 393 19.37 11.36 5.16
C THR A 393 19.40 10.78 3.74
N VAL A 394 18.68 9.67 3.48
CA VAL A 394 18.58 9.06 2.14
C VAL A 394 17.96 10.04 1.15
N ASN A 395 16.87 10.72 1.50
CA ASN A 395 16.23 11.72 0.64
C ASN A 395 17.16 12.89 0.31
N ALA A 396 17.97 13.36 1.28
CA ALA A 396 18.96 14.41 1.05
C ALA A 396 20.06 13.96 0.07
N ILE A 397 20.57 12.72 0.21
CA ILE A 397 21.54 12.14 -0.73
C ILE A 397 20.95 12.03 -2.13
N SER A 398 19.73 11.49 -2.24
CA SER A 398 18.99 11.40 -3.50
C SER A 398 18.82 12.76 -4.19
N PHE A 399 18.56 13.81 -3.41
CA PHE A 399 18.43 15.17 -3.94
C PHE A 399 19.77 15.74 -4.45
N MET A 400 20.86 15.53 -3.71
CA MET A 400 22.20 15.92 -4.17
C MET A 400 22.58 15.22 -5.47
N VAL A 401 22.27 13.92 -5.58
CA VAL A 401 22.50 13.11 -6.78
C VAL A 401 21.63 13.56 -7.95
N TYR A 402 20.39 13.99 -7.68
CA TYR A 402 19.54 14.62 -8.69
C TYR A 402 20.17 15.88 -9.29
N CYS A 403 20.68 16.78 -8.44
CA CYS A 403 21.35 18.00 -8.91
C CYS A 403 22.65 17.65 -9.65
N ALA A 404 23.49 16.78 -9.08
CA ALA A 404 24.75 16.37 -9.69
C ALA A 404 24.56 15.71 -11.05
N GLY A 405 23.61 14.78 -11.18
CA GLY A 405 23.31 14.10 -12.44
C GLY A 405 22.88 15.08 -13.53
N ASN A 406 22.03 16.03 -13.19
CA ASN A 406 21.59 17.03 -14.16
C ASN A 406 22.64 18.12 -14.46
N ILE A 407 23.64 18.31 -13.59
CA ILE A 407 24.82 19.12 -13.89
C ILE A 407 25.72 18.39 -14.90
N ILE A 408 25.94 17.08 -14.70
CA ILE A 408 26.80 16.24 -15.54
C ILE A 408 26.20 16.00 -16.93
N GLY A 409 24.89 15.76 -17.01
CA GLY A 409 24.20 15.39 -18.25
C GLY A 409 24.49 16.28 -19.46
N PRO A 410 24.23 17.60 -19.40
CA PRO A 410 24.51 18.54 -20.48
C PRO A 410 25.99 18.60 -20.90
N GLN A 411 26.92 18.28 -19.99
CA GLN A 411 28.36 18.33 -20.25
C GLN A 411 28.85 17.15 -21.10
N LEU A 412 28.02 16.11 -21.25
CA LEU A 412 28.30 14.96 -22.12
C LEU A 412 27.95 15.23 -23.60
N PHE A 413 27.24 16.33 -23.88
CA PHE A 413 26.91 16.79 -25.23
C PHE A 413 27.98 17.76 -25.71
N LEU A 414 29.08 17.19 -26.23
CA LEU A 414 30.25 17.96 -26.63
C LEU A 414 29.97 18.77 -27.90
N ALA A 415 30.25 20.07 -27.86
CA ALA A 415 30.04 20.97 -28.99
C ALA A 415 30.81 20.53 -30.26
N LYS A 416 31.96 19.86 -30.10
CA LYS A 416 32.77 19.32 -31.21
C LYS A 416 32.12 18.15 -31.96
N GLU A 417 31.08 17.54 -31.38
CA GLU A 417 30.37 16.38 -31.96
C GLU A 417 28.98 16.75 -32.49
N ALA A 418 28.62 18.04 -32.43
CA ALA A 418 27.39 18.53 -33.03
C ALA A 418 27.38 18.23 -34.55
N PRO A 419 26.23 17.83 -35.13
CA PRO A 419 24.91 17.68 -34.51
C PRO A 419 24.59 16.25 -34.01
N THR A 420 25.55 15.32 -34.13
CA THR A 420 25.30 13.89 -33.84
C THR A 420 25.42 13.53 -32.36
N TYR A 421 26.22 14.29 -31.59
CA TYR A 421 26.44 14.13 -30.14
C TYR A 421 26.71 12.68 -29.71
N THR A 422 27.59 11.99 -30.45
CA THR A 422 27.81 10.55 -30.27
C THR A 422 28.23 10.20 -28.85
N SER A 423 29.08 10.97 -28.19
CA SER A 423 29.49 10.74 -26.80
C SER A 423 28.33 10.87 -25.81
N GLY A 424 27.42 11.83 -26.05
CA GLY A 424 26.21 12.00 -25.24
C GLY A 424 25.32 10.76 -25.26
N PHE A 425 25.02 10.24 -26.45
CA PHE A 425 24.24 9.00 -26.58
C PHE A 425 25.00 7.76 -26.08
N LEU A 426 26.34 7.72 -26.18
CA LEU A 426 27.14 6.65 -25.58
C LEU A 426 26.95 6.61 -24.07
N ALA A 427 27.10 7.78 -23.43
CA ALA A 427 26.97 7.90 -22.00
C ALA A 427 25.56 7.53 -21.52
N MET A 428 24.53 7.86 -22.29
CA MET A 428 23.16 7.40 -22.03
C MET A 428 23.02 5.88 -22.11
N MET A 429 23.55 5.25 -23.16
CA MET A 429 23.53 3.79 -23.30
C MET A 429 24.23 3.10 -22.12
N VAL A 430 25.39 3.61 -21.70
CA VAL A 430 26.12 3.10 -20.53
C VAL A 430 25.30 3.30 -19.26
N CYS A 431 24.75 4.49 -19.04
CA CYS A 431 23.91 4.77 -17.87
C CYS A 431 22.69 3.85 -17.80
N PHE A 432 21.97 3.67 -18.90
CA PHE A 432 20.79 2.81 -18.95
C PHE A 432 21.15 1.32 -18.81
N GLY A 433 22.22 0.85 -19.46
CA GLY A 433 22.71 -0.52 -19.33
C GLY A 433 23.13 -0.85 -17.89
N VAL A 434 23.91 0.04 -17.25
CA VAL A 434 24.24 -0.06 -15.83
C VAL A 434 22.98 0.00 -14.97
N GLY A 435 22.02 0.85 -15.32
CA GLY A 435 20.71 0.93 -14.66
C GLY A 435 19.95 -0.40 -14.66
N VAL A 436 19.93 -1.13 -15.78
CA VAL A 436 19.33 -2.48 -15.86
C VAL A 436 20.01 -3.44 -14.90
N VAL A 437 21.35 -3.49 -14.93
CA VAL A 437 22.14 -4.37 -14.07
C VAL A 437 21.93 -4.04 -12.59
N LEU A 438 21.96 -2.77 -12.22
CA LEU A 438 21.74 -2.34 -10.84
C LEU A 438 20.32 -2.67 -10.35
N CYS A 439 19.30 -2.55 -11.19
CA CYS A 439 17.94 -2.96 -10.84
C CYS A 439 17.85 -4.47 -10.59
N ALA A 440 18.53 -5.28 -11.41
CA ALA A 440 18.61 -6.72 -11.23
C ALA A 440 19.36 -7.10 -9.94
N LEU A 441 20.51 -6.47 -9.69
CA LEU A 441 21.32 -6.68 -8.48
C LEU A 441 20.57 -6.26 -7.21
N LEU A 442 19.89 -5.11 -7.23
CA LEU A 442 19.05 -4.66 -6.12
C LEU A 442 17.95 -5.69 -5.85
N ARG A 443 17.27 -6.20 -6.89
CA ARG A 443 16.26 -7.25 -6.73
C ARG A 443 16.84 -8.50 -6.06
N VAL A 444 17.97 -9.00 -6.53
CA VAL A 444 18.64 -10.19 -5.96
C VAL A 444 19.07 -9.94 -4.51
N TYR A 445 19.61 -8.75 -4.22
CA TYR A 445 20.03 -8.36 -2.87
C TYR A 445 18.84 -8.37 -1.90
N LEU A 446 17.74 -7.71 -2.27
CA LEU A 446 16.54 -7.64 -1.42
C LEU A 446 15.88 -9.02 -1.26
N ALA A 447 15.93 -9.89 -2.29
CA ALA A 447 15.47 -11.27 -2.20
C ALA A 447 16.28 -12.10 -1.21
N ARG A 448 17.62 -11.97 -1.25
CA ARG A 448 18.54 -12.66 -0.34
C ARG A 448 18.36 -12.17 1.09
N GLU A 449 18.21 -10.87 1.28
CA GLU A 449 18.01 -10.27 2.59
C GLU A 449 16.69 -10.73 3.22
N ASN A 450 15.60 -10.74 2.45
CA ASN A 450 14.31 -11.26 2.92
C ASN A 450 14.40 -12.77 3.27
N ARG A 451 15.07 -13.60 2.45
CA ARG A 451 15.29 -15.02 2.79
C ARG A 451 16.15 -15.23 4.04
N ARG A 452 17.18 -14.39 4.23
CA ARG A 452 18.04 -14.43 5.42
C ARG A 452 17.23 -14.10 6.68
N ARG A 453 16.37 -13.08 6.60
CA ARG A 453 15.48 -12.67 7.70
C ARG A 453 14.42 -13.75 7.98
N ASP A 454 13.82 -14.33 6.94
CA ASP A 454 12.87 -15.45 7.08
C ASP A 454 13.53 -16.67 7.77
N GLY A 455 14.81 -16.95 7.52
CA GLY A 455 15.56 -18.03 8.18
C GLY A 455 15.91 -17.77 9.64
N LEU A 456 16.04 -16.50 10.05
CA LEU A 456 16.27 -16.12 11.45
C LEU A 456 15.01 -16.24 12.30
N SER A 457 13.82 -16.09 11.70
CA SER A 457 12.52 -16.21 12.38
C SER A 457 12.11 -17.66 12.71
N VAL A 458 12.77 -18.68 12.13
CA VAL A 458 12.44 -20.11 12.34
C VAL A 458 13.25 -20.71 13.52
N GLY A 459 14.32 -20.05 13.98
CA GLY A 459 15.22 -20.56 15.02
C GLY A 459 14.93 -20.10 16.46
N GLY A 460 13.92 -19.27 16.69
CA GLY A 460 13.55 -18.77 18.01
C GLY A 460 12.06 -18.91 18.23
N HIS A 461 11.65 -19.75 19.20
CA HIS A 461 10.35 -19.60 19.84
C HIS A 461 10.32 -18.25 20.55
N VAL A 462 9.80 -17.24 19.86
CA VAL A 462 9.34 -16.01 20.48
C VAL A 462 7.85 -15.99 20.21
N GLU A 463 7.10 -15.94 21.30
CA GLU A 463 5.66 -15.73 21.34
C GLU A 463 5.25 -14.66 20.34
N ALA A 464 4.10 -14.87 19.71
CA ALA A 464 3.52 -13.93 18.77
C ALA A 464 3.04 -12.65 19.50
N GLU A 465 3.99 -11.86 20.00
CA GLU A 465 3.80 -10.44 20.31
C GLU A 465 3.71 -9.67 18.99
N THR A 466 2.45 -9.62 18.55
CA THR A 466 1.69 -8.42 18.23
C THR A 466 2.16 -7.48 17.11
N VAL A 467 1.13 -7.07 16.37
CA VAL A 467 1.00 -5.85 15.55
C VAL A 467 1.51 -4.59 16.28
N ASP A 468 1.68 -4.63 17.61
CA ASP A 468 2.38 -3.62 18.39
C ASP A 468 3.88 -3.55 18.12
N ALA A 469 4.60 -4.58 17.67
CA ALA A 469 6.04 -4.45 17.44
C ALA A 469 6.39 -3.51 16.27
N GLU A 470 5.58 -3.48 15.21
CA GLU A 470 5.79 -2.61 14.05
C GLU A 470 5.22 -1.20 14.28
N LEU A 471 4.10 -1.09 15.02
CA LEU A 471 3.56 0.17 15.51
C LEU A 471 4.49 0.80 16.56
N MET A 472 4.92 0.04 17.57
CA MET A 472 5.92 0.42 18.58
C MET A 472 7.30 0.65 17.99
N ALA A 473 7.74 -0.07 16.95
CA ALA A 473 9.00 0.24 16.27
C ALA A 473 8.94 1.55 15.47
N ASN A 474 7.78 1.85 14.85
CA ASN A 474 7.52 3.16 14.23
C ASN A 474 7.35 4.28 15.27
N LEU A 475 6.82 3.98 16.47
CA LEU A 475 6.71 4.91 17.59
C LEU A 475 8.05 5.14 18.31
N MET A 476 8.95 4.13 18.30
CA MET A 476 10.29 4.19 18.89
C MET A 476 11.37 4.73 17.92
N ASP A 477 11.01 5.04 16.67
CA ASP A 477 11.93 5.53 15.63
C ASP A 477 13.17 4.60 15.52
N LYS A 478 12.90 3.30 15.34
CA LYS A 478 13.91 2.27 15.04
C LYS A 478 14.14 2.15 13.53
N THR A 479 15.35 1.81 13.10
CA THR A 479 15.70 1.66 11.68
C THR A 479 15.30 0.29 11.10
N ASP A 480 15.29 0.15 9.77
CA ASP A 480 15.04 -1.14 9.09
C ASP A 480 16.07 -2.23 9.40
N MET A 481 17.22 -1.86 9.97
CA MET A 481 18.24 -2.81 10.44
C MET A 481 18.06 -3.18 11.92
N GLU A 482 17.47 -2.29 12.72
CA GLU A 482 17.18 -2.52 14.15
C GLU A 482 15.91 -3.35 14.37
N ILE A 483 15.02 -3.45 13.39
CA ILE A 483 13.78 -4.22 13.46
C ILE A 483 14.01 -5.61 12.83
N PRO A 484 14.07 -6.70 13.63
CA PRO A 484 14.34 -8.04 13.11
C PRO A 484 13.28 -8.56 12.13
N GLN A 485 12.02 -8.12 12.34
CA GLN A 485 10.86 -8.51 11.55
C GLN A 485 10.62 -7.63 10.30
N PHE A 486 11.42 -6.56 10.09
CA PHE A 486 11.19 -5.62 8.99
C PHE A 486 11.46 -6.30 7.64
N ARG A 487 10.43 -6.40 6.80
CA ARG A 487 10.54 -6.95 5.44
C ARG A 487 10.71 -5.85 4.42
N GLN A 488 11.66 -6.03 3.50
CA GLN A 488 11.95 -5.03 2.47
C GLN A 488 10.92 -5.12 1.32
N PRO A 489 10.08 -4.09 1.09
CA PRO A 489 8.89 -4.19 0.23
C PRO A 489 9.16 -4.35 -1.27
N ALA A 490 10.42 -4.33 -1.73
CA ALA A 490 10.71 -4.58 -3.15
C ALA A 490 10.32 -5.99 -3.62
N MET A 491 9.99 -6.90 -2.69
CA MET A 491 9.41 -8.21 -2.98
C MET A 491 8.09 -8.55 -2.27
N SER A 492 7.49 -7.65 -1.48
CA SER A 492 6.22 -7.95 -0.80
C SER A 492 5.21 -6.81 -0.81
N SER A 493 4.01 -7.17 -1.27
CA SER A 493 2.70 -6.72 -0.81
C SER A 493 2.64 -5.34 -0.15
N SER A 494 2.38 -4.28 -0.93
CA SER A 494 1.75 -3.08 -0.36
C SER A 494 0.27 -3.35 -0.11
N SER A 495 0.05 -4.11 0.93
CA SER A 495 -1.00 -4.01 1.92
C SER A 495 -0.52 -5.01 2.96
N ALA A 496 -0.32 -4.62 4.21
CA ALA A 496 -0.53 -5.59 5.26
C ALA A 496 -1.91 -6.17 4.95
N SER A 497 -1.97 -7.42 4.51
CA SER A 497 -3.19 -8.16 4.76
C SER A 497 -3.36 -7.98 6.26
N PRO A 498 -4.49 -7.43 6.75
CA PRO A 498 -4.81 -7.61 8.15
C PRO A 498 -4.56 -9.10 8.46
N PRO A 499 -4.02 -9.47 9.64
CA PRO A 499 -3.83 -10.87 10.00
C PRO A 499 -5.07 -11.61 9.53
N SER A 500 -4.88 -12.64 8.70
CA SER A 500 -5.98 -13.23 7.92
C SER A 500 -7.13 -13.55 8.87
N SER A 501 -8.11 -12.65 8.94
CA SER A 501 -9.18 -12.78 9.90
C SER A 501 -9.99 -13.97 9.47
N LEU A 502 -10.32 -14.87 10.40
CA LEU A 502 -11.22 -15.98 10.12
C LEU A 502 -12.55 -15.46 9.56
N ALA A 503 -12.94 -14.23 9.88
CA ALA A 503 -14.10 -13.55 9.29
C ALA A 503 -14.07 -13.48 7.75
N HIS A 504 -12.88 -13.46 7.13
CA HIS A 504 -12.74 -13.47 5.67
C HIS A 504 -13.16 -14.80 5.03
N LEU A 505 -13.29 -15.88 5.81
CA LEU A 505 -13.80 -17.17 5.34
C LEU A 505 -15.32 -17.16 5.14
N LEU A 506 -16.03 -16.21 5.73
CA LEU A 506 -17.48 -16.18 5.70
C LEU A 506 -17.98 -15.87 4.27
N PRO A 507 -18.90 -16.69 3.72
CA PRO A 507 -19.37 -16.55 2.34
C PRO A 507 -20.24 -15.30 2.18
N ALA A 508 -20.17 -14.57 1.07
CA ALA A 508 -20.89 -13.29 0.90
C ALA A 508 -22.40 -13.30 1.29
N SER A 509 -23.07 -14.45 1.23
CA SER A 509 -24.46 -14.65 1.64
C SER A 509 -24.72 -14.73 3.14
N TRP A 510 -23.70 -14.80 4.00
CA TRP A 510 -23.86 -15.01 5.44
C TRP A 510 -24.64 -13.88 6.13
N LYS A 511 -24.50 -12.64 5.65
CA LYS A 511 -25.22 -11.47 6.16
C LYS A 511 -26.74 -11.59 6.03
N THR A 512 -27.22 -12.28 4.99
CA THR A 512 -28.65 -12.54 4.79
C THR A 512 -29.21 -13.47 5.87
N GLN A 513 -28.39 -14.34 6.49
CA GLN A 513 -28.81 -15.14 7.64
C GLN A 513 -29.07 -14.26 8.86
N VAL A 514 -28.24 -13.23 9.08
CA VAL A 514 -28.46 -12.25 10.16
C VAL A 514 -29.77 -11.49 9.95
N THR A 515 -30.06 -11.09 8.71
CA THR A 515 -31.34 -10.47 8.36
C THR A 515 -32.51 -11.40 8.65
N ALA A 516 -32.37 -12.71 8.38
CA ALA A 516 -33.40 -13.70 8.69
C ALA A 516 -33.61 -13.88 10.21
N TRP A 517 -32.54 -13.83 11.02
CA TRP A 517 -32.64 -13.90 12.48
C TRP A 517 -33.32 -12.67 13.08
N LEU A 518 -33.03 -11.47 12.57
CA LEU A 518 -33.73 -10.25 12.98
C LEU A 518 -35.22 -10.29 12.57
N ALA A 519 -35.53 -10.79 11.37
CA ALA A 519 -36.91 -10.95 10.92
C ALA A 519 -37.67 -12.04 11.70
N GLU A 520 -36.98 -13.08 12.17
CA GLU A 520 -37.54 -14.09 13.08
C GLU A 520 -37.90 -13.47 14.44
N ASP A 521 -37.02 -12.66 15.03
CA ASP A 521 -37.21 -12.08 16.36
C ASP A 521 -38.16 -10.88 16.37
N THR A 522 -38.28 -10.14 15.26
CA THR A 522 -39.23 -9.02 15.10
C THR A 522 -39.94 -9.07 13.73
N PRO A 523 -40.91 -9.97 13.53
CA PRO A 523 -41.62 -10.10 12.26
C PRO A 523 -42.69 -9.04 12.02
N THR A 524 -43.12 -8.32 13.08
CA THR A 524 -44.25 -7.38 13.02
C THR A 524 -43.88 -6.01 13.61
N PHE A 525 -44.26 -5.72 14.85
CA PHE A 525 -44.01 -4.44 15.52
C PHE A 525 -43.04 -4.60 16.70
N ASP A 526 -42.11 -3.65 16.82
CA ASP A 526 -41.24 -3.51 17.99
C ASP A 526 -41.90 -2.61 19.05
N TYR A 527 -42.69 -3.21 19.94
CA TYR A 527 -43.36 -2.49 21.03
C TYR A 527 -42.37 -1.93 22.06
N VAL A 528 -41.26 -2.63 22.32
CA VAL A 528 -40.26 -2.20 23.31
C VAL A 528 -39.50 -0.97 22.78
N GLY A 529 -39.19 -0.95 21.47
CA GLY A 529 -38.60 0.20 20.79
C GLY A 529 -39.43 1.47 20.93
N TYR A 530 -40.77 1.38 20.91
CA TYR A 530 -41.65 2.51 21.20
C TYR A 530 -41.49 3.03 22.64
N VAL A 531 -41.37 2.12 23.62
CA VAL A 531 -41.26 2.48 25.04
C VAL A 531 -39.92 3.18 25.35
N VAL A 532 -38.82 2.69 24.78
CA VAL A 532 -37.46 3.20 25.11
C VAL A 532 -37.03 4.41 24.28
N GLY A 533 -37.61 4.59 23.09
CA GLY A 533 -37.33 5.72 22.21
C GLY A 533 -35.97 5.68 21.52
N GLU A 534 -35.61 6.81 20.90
CA GLU A 534 -34.43 6.94 20.02
C GLU A 534 -33.20 7.57 20.67
N ALA A 535 -33.27 7.90 21.97
CA ALA A 535 -32.15 8.56 22.64
C ALA A 535 -30.85 7.76 22.46
N PRO A 536 -29.72 8.39 22.06
CA PRO A 536 -28.46 7.68 21.92
C PRO A 536 -28.02 7.16 23.29
N ARG A 537 -27.68 5.88 23.34
CA ARG A 537 -27.22 5.19 24.54
C ARG A 537 -25.96 4.39 24.23
N THR A 538 -25.24 4.10 25.30
CA THR A 538 -24.09 3.19 25.30
C THR A 538 -24.48 1.97 26.12
N ALA A 539 -24.25 0.77 25.60
CA ALA A 539 -24.44 -0.47 26.30
C ALA A 539 -23.14 -1.27 26.36
N THR A 540 -22.82 -1.81 27.52
CA THR A 540 -21.63 -2.65 27.70
C THR A 540 -22.01 -4.13 27.64
N LEU A 541 -21.31 -4.88 26.78
CA LEU A 541 -21.34 -6.33 26.71
C LEU A 541 -20.41 -6.91 27.77
N TRP A 542 -20.98 -7.71 28.68
CA TRP A 542 -20.29 -8.38 29.78
C TRP A 542 -20.25 -9.88 29.55
N ALA A 543 -19.06 -10.48 29.54
CA ALA A 543 -18.87 -11.92 29.66
C ALA A 543 -18.93 -12.32 31.14
N LYS A 544 -19.89 -13.18 31.52
CA LYS A 544 -20.21 -13.57 32.91
C LYS A 544 -19.81 -14.99 33.26
N SER A 545 -19.38 -15.78 32.29
CA SER A 545 -18.80 -17.11 32.50
C SER A 545 -17.48 -17.24 31.75
N ALA A 546 -16.61 -18.14 32.22
CA ALA A 546 -15.36 -18.43 31.52
C ALA A 546 -15.61 -19.06 30.14
N GLY A 547 -14.76 -18.74 29.16
CA GLY A 547 -14.89 -19.26 27.80
C GLY A 547 -13.95 -18.60 26.80
N VAL A 548 -14.26 -18.71 25.51
CA VAL A 548 -13.51 -18.13 24.39
C VAL A 548 -14.44 -17.20 23.62
N VAL A 549 -14.02 -15.95 23.37
CA VAL A 549 -14.82 -15.02 22.58
C VAL A 549 -14.78 -15.44 21.11
N ALA A 550 -15.90 -15.90 20.57
CA ALA A 550 -16.04 -16.26 19.16
C ALA A 550 -17.40 -15.85 18.62
N GLY A 551 -17.41 -15.32 17.39
CA GLY A 551 -18.61 -14.87 16.69
C GLY A 551 -18.72 -13.35 16.55
N ARG A 552 -17.61 -12.63 16.67
CA ARG A 552 -17.57 -11.16 16.53
C ARG A 552 -18.20 -10.67 15.22
N PRO A 553 -17.92 -11.28 14.05
CA PRO A 553 -18.53 -10.83 12.79
C PRO A 553 -20.06 -10.88 12.83
N PHE A 554 -20.63 -11.95 13.39
CA PHE A 554 -22.09 -12.09 13.46
C PHE A 554 -22.71 -11.08 14.42
N PHE A 555 -22.06 -10.83 15.56
CA PHE A 555 -22.49 -9.81 16.52
C PHE A 555 -22.44 -8.40 15.92
N ASP A 556 -21.34 -8.07 15.22
CA ASP A 556 -21.16 -6.78 14.55
C ASP A 556 -22.21 -6.55 13.47
N GLU A 557 -22.51 -7.58 12.67
CA GLU A 557 -23.50 -7.48 11.60
C GLU A 557 -24.93 -7.32 12.12
N VAL A 558 -25.29 -7.95 13.24
CA VAL A 558 -26.60 -7.71 13.90
C VAL A 558 -26.76 -6.23 14.23
N PHE A 559 -25.77 -5.65 14.91
CA PHE A 559 -25.84 -4.25 15.31
C PHE A 559 -25.69 -3.28 14.14
N ALA A 560 -24.90 -3.62 13.12
CA ALA A 560 -24.81 -2.85 11.90
C ALA A 560 -26.17 -2.75 11.17
N GLN A 561 -26.92 -3.85 11.07
CA GLN A 561 -28.26 -3.85 10.46
C GLN A 561 -29.28 -3.09 11.32
N CYS A 562 -29.09 -3.01 12.64
CA CYS A 562 -29.90 -2.18 13.53
C CYS A 562 -29.47 -0.70 13.57
N GLY A 563 -28.36 -0.31 12.92
CA GLY A 563 -27.85 1.06 12.92
C GLY A 563 -27.08 1.45 14.20
N CYS A 564 -26.42 0.49 14.84
CA CYS A 564 -25.55 0.68 16.00
C CYS A 564 -24.08 0.40 15.64
N ALA A 565 -23.15 0.98 16.40
CA ALA A 565 -21.71 0.72 16.29
C ALA A 565 -21.23 -0.17 17.45
N VAL A 566 -20.26 -1.05 17.18
CA VAL A 566 -19.67 -1.96 18.17
C VAL A 566 -18.17 -1.68 18.27
N GLU A 567 -17.70 -1.49 19.49
CA GLU A 567 -16.29 -1.37 19.87
C GLU A 567 -15.92 -2.57 20.74
N TRP A 568 -14.94 -3.38 20.30
CA TRP A 568 -14.51 -4.56 21.05
C TRP A 568 -13.32 -4.25 21.96
N HIS A 569 -13.39 -4.77 23.20
CA HIS A 569 -12.32 -4.69 24.19
C HIS A 569 -11.54 -6.01 24.32
N VAL A 570 -12.03 -7.06 23.64
CA VAL A 570 -11.46 -8.40 23.65
C VAL A 570 -11.34 -8.95 22.22
N ASP A 571 -10.21 -9.55 21.91
CA ASP A 571 -9.93 -10.11 20.58
C ASP A 571 -10.72 -11.39 20.28
N GLU A 572 -11.00 -11.62 19.00
CA GLU A 572 -11.61 -12.88 18.58
C GLU A 572 -10.65 -14.04 18.87
N GLY A 573 -11.15 -15.07 19.54
CA GLY A 573 -10.34 -16.19 20.00
C GLY A 573 -9.60 -15.93 21.29
N ALA A 574 -9.76 -14.80 21.97
CA ALA A 574 -9.21 -14.60 23.31
C ALA A 574 -10.01 -15.41 24.35
N ASP A 575 -9.32 -15.91 25.37
CA ASP A 575 -9.94 -16.49 26.55
C ASP A 575 -10.50 -15.38 27.44
N VAL A 576 -11.68 -15.61 27.99
CA VAL A 576 -12.32 -14.74 28.98
C VAL A 576 -12.52 -15.53 30.27
N ASP A 577 -12.06 -14.98 31.38
CA ASP A 577 -12.31 -15.50 32.73
C ASP A 577 -12.83 -14.37 33.61
N PRO A 578 -14.12 -14.38 34.00
CA PRO A 578 -14.72 -13.40 34.89
C PRO A 578 -14.05 -13.25 36.27
N GLY A 579 -13.25 -14.23 36.70
CA GLY A 579 -12.50 -14.16 37.95
C GLY A 579 -13.34 -13.76 39.17
N ALA A 580 -12.73 -13.02 40.10
CA ALA A 580 -13.38 -12.54 41.34
C ALA A 580 -14.43 -11.44 41.09
N ASP A 581 -14.28 -10.65 40.02
CA ASP A 581 -15.18 -9.53 39.68
C ASP A 581 -16.51 -9.99 39.06
N GLY A 582 -16.60 -11.28 38.68
CA GLY A 582 -17.82 -11.92 38.19
C GLY A 582 -18.27 -11.48 36.80
N LYS A 583 -17.53 -10.59 36.12
CA LYS A 583 -17.78 -10.17 34.74
C LYS A 583 -16.55 -9.53 34.07
N VAL A 584 -16.35 -9.79 32.79
CA VAL A 584 -15.33 -9.13 31.93
C VAL A 584 -16.03 -8.28 30.89
N LYS A 585 -15.57 -7.04 30.69
CA LYS A 585 -16.07 -6.14 29.65
C LYS A 585 -15.55 -6.62 28.29
N ALA A 586 -16.42 -7.14 27.44
CA ALA A 586 -16.05 -7.72 26.15
C ALA A 586 -16.18 -6.72 24.98
N ALA A 587 -17.24 -5.91 24.99
CA ALA A 587 -17.50 -4.90 23.95
C ALA A 587 -18.37 -3.76 24.50
N THR A 588 -18.44 -2.67 23.73
CA THR A 588 -19.35 -1.54 23.93
C THR A 588 -20.15 -1.33 22.66
N VAL A 589 -21.46 -1.17 22.78
CA VAL A 589 -22.39 -0.93 21.67
C VAL A 589 -22.99 0.47 21.83
N THR A 590 -22.93 1.30 20.80
CA THR A 590 -23.46 2.66 20.80
C THR A 590 -24.49 2.86 19.69
N GLY A 591 -25.58 3.57 20.00
CA GLY A 591 -26.68 3.81 19.05
C GLY A 591 -27.99 4.21 19.73
N PRO A 592 -29.08 4.38 18.96
CA PRO A 592 -30.40 4.65 19.53
C PRO A 592 -30.84 3.52 20.47
N ALA A 593 -31.39 3.86 21.64
CA ALA A 593 -31.77 2.87 22.67
C ALA A 593 -32.65 1.74 22.11
N ARG A 594 -33.66 2.07 21.29
CA ARG A 594 -34.51 1.08 20.61
C ARG A 594 -33.72 0.11 19.73
N CYS A 595 -32.71 0.59 19.02
CA CYS A 595 -31.93 -0.20 18.08
C CYS A 595 -30.96 -1.15 18.82
N ILE A 596 -30.40 -0.70 19.93
CA ILE A 596 -29.56 -1.55 20.80
C ILE A 596 -30.40 -2.70 21.35
N LEU A 597 -31.60 -2.42 21.87
CA LEU A 597 -32.46 -3.46 22.44
C LEU A 597 -33.07 -4.39 21.39
N LEU A 598 -33.34 -3.89 20.17
CA LEU A 598 -33.79 -4.69 19.04
C LEU A 598 -32.75 -5.75 18.65
N GLY A 599 -31.47 -5.37 18.61
CA GLY A 599 -30.37 -6.30 18.25
C GLY A 599 -29.90 -7.19 19.41
N GLU A 600 -30.19 -6.82 20.66
CA GLU A 600 -29.62 -7.45 21.87
C GLU A 600 -29.77 -8.97 21.86
N ARG A 601 -31.01 -9.49 21.73
CA ARG A 601 -31.27 -10.91 21.96
C ARG A 601 -30.64 -11.79 20.88
N VAL A 602 -30.75 -11.38 19.62
CA VAL A 602 -30.16 -12.08 18.46
C VAL A 602 -28.63 -12.09 18.57
N ALA A 603 -28.02 -10.94 18.89
CA ALA A 603 -26.57 -10.82 19.02
C ALA A 603 -26.01 -11.67 20.17
N LEU A 604 -26.63 -11.60 21.37
CA LEU A 604 -26.23 -12.39 22.53
C LEU A 604 -26.39 -13.88 22.28
N ASN A 605 -27.54 -14.32 21.75
CA ASN A 605 -27.79 -15.75 21.49
C ASN A 605 -26.77 -16.34 20.50
N THR A 606 -26.39 -15.57 19.49
CA THR A 606 -25.44 -16.00 18.46
C THR A 606 -24.03 -16.07 19.01
N LEU A 607 -23.57 -15.01 19.69
CA LEU A 607 -22.24 -14.93 20.28
C LEU A 607 -22.06 -15.99 21.39
N ALA A 608 -23.05 -16.16 22.26
CA ALA A 608 -23.03 -17.10 23.37
C ALA A 608 -22.84 -18.56 22.91
N ARG A 609 -23.56 -18.97 21.86
CA ARG A 609 -23.44 -20.32 21.26
C ARG A 609 -22.11 -20.50 20.54
N CYS A 610 -21.70 -19.54 19.72
CA CYS A 610 -20.43 -19.61 18.98
C CYS A 610 -19.23 -19.68 19.95
N SER A 611 -19.24 -18.84 20.99
CA SER A 611 -18.24 -18.81 22.07
C SER A 611 -18.23 -20.11 22.88
N GLY A 612 -19.40 -20.70 23.16
CA GLY A 612 -19.51 -21.98 23.88
C GLY A 612 -18.85 -23.14 23.12
N ILE A 613 -19.10 -23.21 21.81
CA ILE A 613 -18.46 -24.19 20.92
C ILE A 613 -16.95 -23.96 20.88
N ALA A 614 -16.51 -22.71 20.68
CA ALA A 614 -15.09 -22.39 20.67
C ALA A 614 -14.39 -22.79 21.99
N ALA A 615 -15.02 -22.52 23.13
CA ALA A 615 -14.50 -22.89 24.45
C ALA A 615 -14.38 -24.41 24.62
N ARG A 616 -15.40 -25.18 24.24
CA ARG A 616 -15.37 -26.65 24.32
C ARG A 616 -14.34 -27.24 23.37
N SER A 617 -14.28 -26.75 22.13
CA SER A 617 -13.29 -27.13 21.12
C SER A 617 -11.87 -26.90 21.64
N ARG A 618 -11.58 -25.72 22.20
CA ARG A 618 -10.27 -25.38 22.75
C ARG A 618 -9.91 -26.25 23.94
N SER A 619 -10.83 -26.43 24.89
CA SER A 619 -10.61 -27.30 26.06
C SER A 619 -10.19 -28.72 25.64
N LEU A 620 -10.91 -29.32 24.70
CA LEU A 620 -10.60 -30.68 24.24
C LEU A 620 -9.28 -30.74 23.46
N LEU A 621 -9.01 -29.74 22.61
CA LEU A 621 -7.74 -29.64 21.90
C LEU A 621 -6.56 -29.53 22.87
N THR A 622 -6.66 -28.67 23.89
CA THR A 622 -5.63 -28.51 24.92
C THR A 622 -5.38 -29.82 25.67
N ARG A 623 -6.42 -30.57 26.02
CA ARG A 623 -6.28 -31.90 26.66
C ARG A 623 -5.58 -32.91 25.75
N LEU A 624 -5.95 -32.95 24.47
CA LEU A 624 -5.29 -33.81 23.48
C LEU A 624 -3.80 -33.48 23.33
N ARG A 625 -3.47 -32.18 23.25
CA ARG A 625 -2.08 -31.71 23.18
C ARG A 625 -1.29 -32.06 24.45
N ALA A 626 -1.90 -31.87 25.63
CA ALA A 626 -1.30 -32.26 26.91
C ALA A 626 -1.05 -33.77 27.02
N ALA A 627 -1.93 -34.58 26.44
CA ALA A 627 -1.76 -36.04 26.37
C ALA A 627 -0.75 -36.50 25.29
N GLY A 628 -0.21 -35.59 24.48
CA GLY A 628 0.84 -35.88 23.48
C GLY A 628 0.35 -36.16 22.06
N TYR A 629 -0.94 -35.89 21.76
CA TYR A 629 -1.48 -36.02 20.41
C TYR A 629 -1.07 -34.83 19.53
N SER A 630 -0.42 -35.09 18.39
CA SER A 630 0.00 -34.04 17.43
C SER A 630 -0.91 -33.89 16.20
N GLY A 631 -1.89 -34.78 16.02
CA GLY A 631 -2.78 -34.78 14.86
C GLY A 631 -3.90 -33.74 14.91
N ILE A 632 -4.88 -33.88 14.03
CA ILE A 632 -5.97 -32.93 13.82
C ILE A 632 -7.18 -33.32 14.68
N LEU A 633 -7.64 -32.41 15.54
CA LEU A 633 -8.99 -32.52 16.11
C LEU A 633 -9.97 -31.94 15.08
N ALA A 634 -11.04 -32.67 14.79
CA ALA A 634 -12.06 -32.26 13.83
C ALA A 634 -13.48 -32.30 14.41
N GLY A 635 -14.34 -31.41 13.92
CA GLY A 635 -15.79 -31.46 14.15
C GLY A 635 -16.49 -32.49 13.28
N THR A 636 -17.82 -32.41 13.20
CA THR A 636 -18.64 -33.28 12.34
C THR A 636 -19.75 -32.48 11.67
N ARG A 637 -20.57 -33.12 10.83
CA ARG A 637 -21.76 -32.48 10.23
C ARG A 637 -23.02 -32.52 11.11
N LYS A 638 -22.92 -33.00 12.36
CA LYS A 638 -24.01 -33.08 13.36
C LYS A 638 -24.33 -31.70 14.00
N THR A 639 -24.47 -30.70 13.15
CA THR A 639 -24.65 -29.28 13.50
C THR A 639 -26.12 -28.89 13.47
N THR A 640 -26.51 -27.84 14.18
CA THR A 640 -27.89 -27.33 14.18
C THR A 640 -28.31 -26.89 12.76
N PRO A 641 -29.46 -27.36 12.24
CA PRO A 641 -29.99 -26.91 10.95
C PRO A 641 -30.16 -25.38 10.92
N GLY A 642 -29.68 -24.73 9.86
CA GLY A 642 -29.72 -23.26 9.74
C GLY A 642 -28.59 -22.51 10.47
N PHE A 643 -27.88 -23.14 11.41
CA PHE A 643 -26.85 -22.48 12.23
C PHE A 643 -25.43 -23.04 12.03
N ARG A 644 -25.27 -24.01 11.12
CA ARG A 644 -24.00 -24.70 10.82
C ARG A 644 -22.82 -23.75 10.61
N LEU A 645 -23.02 -22.63 9.91
CA LEU A 645 -21.94 -21.69 9.58
C LEU A 645 -21.31 -21.11 10.86
N VAL A 646 -22.13 -20.71 11.84
CA VAL A 646 -21.67 -20.14 13.10
C VAL A 646 -20.98 -21.18 13.97
N GLU A 647 -21.51 -22.41 14.01
CA GLU A 647 -20.92 -23.51 14.78
C GLU A 647 -19.54 -23.91 14.24
N LYS A 648 -19.41 -24.03 12.91
CA LYS A 648 -18.14 -24.34 12.24
C LYS A 648 -17.13 -23.21 12.38
N TYR A 649 -17.59 -21.96 12.34
CA TYR A 649 -16.77 -20.79 12.60
C TYR A 649 -16.18 -20.84 14.02
N GLY A 650 -17.00 -21.17 15.03
CA GLY A 650 -16.54 -21.32 16.42
C GLY A 650 -15.43 -22.38 16.57
N MET A 651 -15.53 -23.51 15.85
CA MET A 651 -14.46 -24.52 15.81
C MET A 651 -13.15 -23.95 15.26
N GLN A 652 -13.22 -23.20 14.16
CA GLN A 652 -12.04 -22.59 13.53
C GLN A 652 -11.38 -21.56 14.43
N VAL A 653 -12.16 -20.73 15.14
CA VAL A 653 -11.65 -19.77 16.13
C VAL A 653 -10.92 -20.48 17.28
N ALA A 654 -11.34 -21.69 17.63
CA ALA A 654 -10.67 -22.53 18.62
C ALA A 654 -9.43 -23.28 18.09
N GLY A 655 -9.09 -23.15 16.80
CA GLY A 655 -7.99 -23.89 16.16
C GLY A 655 -8.33 -25.35 15.83
N VAL A 656 -9.62 -25.69 15.77
CA VAL A 656 -10.12 -27.04 15.47
C VAL A 656 -10.62 -27.10 14.03
N ASP A 657 -10.32 -28.20 13.33
CA ASP A 657 -10.75 -28.37 11.95
C ASP A 657 -12.28 -28.51 11.90
N PRO A 658 -12.98 -27.71 11.10
CA PRO A 658 -14.44 -27.80 11.03
C PRO A 658 -14.89 -29.14 10.43
N HIS A 659 -14.01 -29.91 9.79
CA HIS A 659 -14.34 -30.99 8.86
C HIS A 659 -15.08 -30.44 7.64
N ARG A 660 -15.38 -31.30 6.65
CA ARG A 660 -16.22 -30.94 5.49
C ARG A 660 -17.49 -30.16 5.89
N MET A 661 -17.74 -29.05 5.20
CA MET A 661 -18.86 -28.14 5.49
C MET A 661 -20.21 -28.77 5.15
N ASP A 662 -20.29 -29.45 4.02
CA ASP A 662 -21.51 -30.02 3.46
C ASP A 662 -21.21 -31.28 2.64
N LEU A 663 -22.19 -31.75 1.85
CA LEU A 663 -22.06 -32.94 1.02
C LEU A 663 -21.28 -32.68 -0.29
N SER A 664 -21.13 -31.42 -0.72
CA SER A 664 -20.39 -31.07 -1.94
C SER A 664 -18.89 -30.86 -1.69
N ALA A 665 -18.49 -30.63 -0.44
CA ALA A 665 -17.09 -30.39 -0.10
C ALA A 665 -16.19 -31.63 -0.20
N MET A 666 -16.69 -32.81 0.18
CA MET A 666 -15.90 -34.05 0.15
C MET A 666 -16.82 -35.29 0.17
N PRO A 667 -16.67 -36.23 -0.78
CA PRO A 667 -17.30 -37.53 -0.71
C PRO A 667 -16.82 -38.29 0.53
N MET A 668 -17.76 -38.66 1.39
CA MET A 668 -17.55 -39.60 2.51
C MET A 668 -18.47 -40.78 2.28
N ILE A 669 -17.88 -41.92 1.97
CA ILE A 669 -18.56 -43.17 1.70
C ILE A 669 -18.78 -43.86 3.05
N LYS A 670 -20.05 -44.10 3.39
CA LYS A 670 -20.46 -44.81 4.60
C LYS A 670 -21.00 -46.20 4.24
N ASP A 671 -21.23 -47.01 5.27
CA ASP A 671 -21.92 -48.30 5.23
C ASP A 671 -23.05 -48.40 4.17
N ASN A 672 -24.01 -47.48 4.20
CA ASN A 672 -25.18 -47.48 3.33
C ASN A 672 -24.82 -47.28 1.84
N ALA A 673 -23.77 -46.49 1.57
CA ALA A 673 -23.30 -46.27 0.21
C ALA A 673 -22.57 -47.49 -0.33
N VAL A 674 -21.82 -48.20 0.52
CA VAL A 674 -21.16 -49.47 0.19
C VAL A 674 -22.22 -50.54 -0.12
N TRP A 675 -23.21 -50.72 0.76
CA TRP A 675 -24.29 -51.69 0.56
C TRP A 675 -25.09 -51.42 -0.72
N SER A 676 -25.35 -50.16 -1.05
CA SER A 676 -26.06 -49.79 -2.28
C SER A 676 -25.26 -50.06 -3.56
N ARG A 677 -23.92 -50.10 -3.48
CA ARG A 677 -23.02 -50.31 -4.62
C ARG A 677 -22.48 -51.73 -4.73
N GLY A 678 -22.57 -52.52 -3.66
CA GLY A 678 -22.16 -53.92 -3.59
C GLY A 678 -20.71 -54.16 -3.14
N SER A 679 -19.82 -53.16 -3.19
CA SER A 679 -18.45 -53.24 -2.65
C SER A 679 -17.84 -51.87 -2.38
N ILE A 680 -16.83 -51.82 -1.51
CA ILE A 680 -16.08 -50.58 -1.20
C ILE A 680 -15.34 -50.13 -2.46
N THR A 681 -14.70 -51.07 -3.17
CA THR A 681 -13.96 -50.80 -4.40
C THR A 681 -14.80 -50.06 -5.44
N GLU A 682 -16.03 -50.52 -5.70
CA GLU A 682 -16.91 -49.90 -6.69
C GLU A 682 -17.48 -48.56 -6.23
N ALA A 683 -17.67 -48.37 -4.93
CA ALA A 683 -18.06 -47.09 -4.36
C ALA A 683 -16.93 -46.05 -4.51
N VAL A 684 -15.68 -46.40 -4.18
CA VAL A 684 -14.51 -45.50 -4.31
C VAL A 684 -14.24 -45.16 -5.76
N ARG A 685 -14.29 -46.14 -6.69
CA ARG A 685 -14.13 -45.88 -8.12
C ARG A 685 -15.21 -44.94 -8.66
N ALA A 686 -16.46 -45.11 -8.22
CA ALA A 686 -17.55 -44.22 -8.60
C ALA A 686 -17.34 -42.80 -8.06
N ALA A 687 -16.94 -42.66 -6.80
CA ALA A 687 -16.61 -41.37 -6.20
C ALA A 687 -15.47 -40.68 -6.96
N LYS A 688 -14.41 -41.39 -7.35
CA LYS A 688 -13.30 -40.82 -8.14
C LYS A 688 -13.72 -40.24 -9.49
N ARG A 689 -14.69 -40.86 -10.17
CA ARG A 689 -15.16 -40.35 -11.46
C ARG A 689 -15.82 -38.98 -11.36
N VAL A 690 -16.43 -38.65 -10.20
CA VAL A 690 -17.12 -37.37 -9.98
C VAL A 690 -16.30 -36.38 -9.16
N ALA A 691 -15.48 -36.87 -8.23
CA ALA A 691 -14.56 -36.08 -7.42
C ALA A 691 -13.40 -35.51 -8.25
N GLY A 692 -13.02 -36.20 -9.33
CA GLY A 692 -11.88 -35.83 -10.15
C GLY A 692 -10.57 -35.87 -9.37
N PHE A 693 -9.66 -34.96 -9.69
CA PHE A 693 -8.36 -34.84 -9.00
C PHE A 693 -8.38 -33.88 -7.81
N SER A 694 -9.47 -33.13 -7.62
CA SER A 694 -9.52 -31.97 -6.73
C SER A 694 -10.14 -32.23 -5.36
N LEU A 695 -10.94 -33.28 -5.20
CA LEU A 695 -11.57 -33.64 -3.92
C LEU A 695 -10.97 -34.92 -3.36
N LYS A 696 -10.70 -34.92 -2.04
CA LYS A 696 -10.34 -36.13 -1.30
C LYS A 696 -11.55 -37.06 -1.18
N ILE A 697 -11.30 -38.36 -1.05
CA ILE A 697 -12.34 -39.36 -0.80
C ILE A 697 -12.07 -40.02 0.54
N GLU A 698 -13.08 -39.96 1.40
CA GLU A 698 -13.08 -40.58 2.71
C GLU A 698 -14.00 -41.81 2.72
N VAL A 699 -13.56 -42.89 3.38
CA VAL A 699 -14.33 -44.13 3.50
C VAL A 699 -14.39 -44.56 4.96
N GLU A 700 -15.62 -44.73 5.46
CA GLU A 700 -15.90 -45.34 6.75
C GLU A 700 -15.76 -46.85 6.65
N VAL A 701 -14.96 -47.44 7.54
CA VAL A 701 -14.65 -48.87 7.56
C VAL A 701 -14.79 -49.44 8.96
N GLN A 702 -15.19 -50.71 9.03
CA GLN A 702 -15.44 -51.45 10.27
C GLN A 702 -14.35 -52.50 10.57
N SER A 703 -13.40 -52.71 9.65
CA SER A 703 -12.28 -53.64 9.82
C SER A 703 -11.02 -53.20 9.08
N GLU A 704 -9.85 -53.73 9.45
CA GLU A 704 -8.60 -53.50 8.71
C GLU A 704 -8.65 -54.03 7.27
N GLN A 705 -9.46 -55.06 7.00
CA GLN A 705 -9.62 -55.64 5.66
C GLN A 705 -10.38 -54.67 4.75
N GLU A 706 -11.43 -54.05 5.27
CA GLU A 706 -12.16 -52.98 4.57
C GLU A 706 -11.30 -51.74 4.36
N ALA A 707 -10.46 -51.40 5.36
CA ALA A 707 -9.46 -50.34 5.22
C ALA A 707 -8.48 -50.62 4.07
N ASP A 708 -7.92 -51.83 4.01
CA ASP A 708 -7.04 -52.25 2.92
C ASP A 708 -7.74 -52.16 1.56
N GLU A 709 -8.99 -52.64 1.45
CA GLU A 709 -9.79 -52.54 0.22
C GLU A 709 -9.99 -51.06 -0.19
N ALA A 710 -10.31 -50.18 0.76
CA ALA A 710 -10.50 -48.75 0.50
C ALA A 710 -9.21 -48.08 0.01
N ILE A 711 -8.07 -48.36 0.67
CA ILE A 711 -6.75 -47.80 0.33
C ILE A 711 -6.31 -48.27 -1.06
N GLU A 712 -6.49 -49.56 -1.37
CA GLU A 712 -6.18 -50.12 -2.69
C GLU A 712 -7.06 -49.48 -3.77
N ALA A 713 -8.38 -49.40 -3.52
CA ALA A 713 -9.34 -48.84 -4.46
C ALA A 713 -9.14 -47.35 -4.73
N GLY A 714 -8.57 -46.60 -3.79
CA GLY A 714 -8.28 -45.21 -4.05
C GLY A 714 -8.47 -44.19 -2.95
N ALA A 715 -8.92 -44.57 -1.76
CA ALA A 715 -9.29 -43.64 -0.70
C ALA A 715 -8.09 -42.79 -0.24
N ASP A 716 -8.36 -41.52 0.06
CA ASP A 716 -7.38 -40.58 0.60
C ASP A 716 -7.42 -40.58 2.13
N ILE A 717 -8.58 -40.90 2.70
CA ILE A 717 -8.85 -40.95 4.15
C ILE A 717 -9.63 -42.23 4.44
N VAL A 718 -9.23 -42.95 5.48
CA VAL A 718 -9.96 -44.10 6.02
C VAL A 718 -10.40 -43.77 7.43
N MET A 719 -11.72 -43.75 7.66
CA MET A 719 -12.32 -43.52 8.96
C MET A 719 -12.60 -44.87 9.63
N LEU A 720 -11.90 -45.15 10.72
CA LEU A 720 -12.16 -46.32 11.58
C LEU A 720 -13.40 -46.06 12.42
N ASP A 721 -14.52 -46.69 12.07
CA ASP A 721 -15.77 -46.64 12.83
C ASP A 721 -15.92 -47.90 13.70
N ASN A 722 -16.51 -47.74 14.90
CA ASN A 722 -16.71 -48.81 15.90
C ASN A 722 -15.45 -49.51 16.47
N PHE A 723 -14.25 -48.97 16.28
CA PHE A 723 -13.07 -49.42 17.05
C PHE A 723 -13.10 -48.80 18.45
N THR A 724 -12.82 -49.58 19.51
CA THR A 724 -12.82 -49.08 20.90
C THR A 724 -11.47 -49.28 21.59
N GLY A 725 -11.10 -48.33 22.46
CA GLY A 725 -9.91 -48.38 23.31
C GLY A 725 -8.62 -48.64 22.52
N ASP A 726 -7.81 -49.59 23.00
CA ASP A 726 -6.53 -49.96 22.38
C ASP A 726 -6.67 -50.53 20.96
N GLY A 727 -7.84 -51.08 20.60
CA GLY A 727 -8.08 -51.66 19.29
C GLY A 727 -7.91 -50.64 18.15
N VAL A 728 -8.30 -49.39 18.37
CA VAL A 728 -8.10 -48.29 17.41
C VAL A 728 -6.60 -48.04 17.16
N LYS A 729 -5.81 -48.01 18.23
CA LYS A 729 -4.36 -47.71 18.18
C LYS A 729 -3.62 -48.82 17.44
N ILE A 730 -3.98 -50.07 17.72
CA ILE A 730 -3.42 -51.24 17.05
C ILE A 730 -3.74 -51.21 15.56
N ALA A 731 -5.00 -50.96 15.20
CA ALA A 731 -5.42 -50.90 13.81
C ALA A 731 -4.75 -49.74 13.04
N ALA A 732 -4.70 -48.54 13.61
CA ALA A 732 -4.03 -47.38 12.99
C ALA A 732 -2.55 -47.66 12.73
N ARG A 733 -1.81 -48.20 13.71
CA ARG A 733 -0.41 -48.57 13.56
C ARG A 733 -0.21 -49.66 12.53
N SER A 734 -1.00 -50.74 12.61
CA SER A 734 -0.98 -51.86 11.68
C SER A 734 -1.16 -51.39 10.23
N LEU A 735 -2.13 -50.50 9.97
CA LEU A 735 -2.37 -49.94 8.64
C LEU A 735 -1.22 -49.05 8.17
N LYS A 736 -0.69 -48.18 9.02
CA LYS A 736 0.44 -47.29 8.69
C LYS A 736 1.71 -48.09 8.36
N GLU A 737 2.01 -49.14 9.12
CA GLU A 737 3.15 -50.03 8.87
C GLU A 737 2.97 -50.84 7.57
N ARG A 738 1.79 -51.45 7.37
CA ARG A 738 1.50 -52.32 6.21
C ARG A 738 1.57 -51.58 4.88
N TRP A 739 1.19 -50.32 4.87
CA TRP A 739 1.13 -49.47 3.68
C TRP A 739 2.29 -48.48 3.56
N GLN A 740 3.26 -48.54 4.48
CA GLN A 740 4.44 -47.68 4.44
C GLN A 740 5.17 -47.81 3.10
N GLY A 741 5.38 -46.69 2.41
CA GLY A 741 6.02 -46.64 1.10
C GLY A 741 5.19 -47.15 -0.09
N LYS A 742 3.99 -47.70 0.14
CA LYS A 742 3.09 -48.17 -0.93
C LYS A 742 2.12 -47.08 -1.39
N ARG A 743 1.43 -46.43 -0.45
CA ARG A 743 0.45 -45.36 -0.72
C ARG A 743 0.30 -44.45 0.48
N HIS A 744 0.12 -43.15 0.22
CA HIS A 744 -0.19 -42.18 1.27
C HIS A 744 -1.71 -42.07 1.48
N PHE A 745 -2.15 -42.15 2.74
CA PHE A 745 -3.53 -41.98 3.18
C PHE A 745 -3.55 -41.45 4.64
N LEU A 746 -4.67 -40.86 5.03
CA LEU A 746 -4.93 -40.43 6.40
C LEU A 746 -5.82 -41.44 7.14
N VAL A 747 -5.55 -41.65 8.42
CA VAL A 747 -6.41 -42.42 9.33
C VAL A 747 -7.22 -41.43 10.16
N GLU A 748 -8.53 -41.50 10.02
CA GLU A 748 -9.48 -40.79 10.89
C GLU A 748 -10.10 -41.77 11.88
N VAL A 749 -10.34 -41.30 13.10
CA VAL A 749 -11.13 -42.02 14.10
C VAL A 749 -12.29 -41.14 14.51
N SER A 750 -13.50 -41.68 14.44
CA SER A 750 -14.72 -40.94 14.79
C SER A 750 -15.49 -41.60 15.92
N GLY A 751 -16.02 -40.77 16.80
CA GLY A 751 -16.95 -41.20 17.84
C GLY A 751 -16.32 -41.56 19.18
N GLY A 752 -17.09 -41.33 20.25
CA GLY A 752 -16.73 -41.71 21.62
C GLY A 752 -15.77 -40.76 22.35
N LEU A 753 -14.97 -39.93 21.67
CA LEU A 753 -14.06 -38.97 22.33
C LEU A 753 -14.82 -37.93 23.17
N ARG A 754 -14.45 -37.87 24.45
CA ARG A 754 -14.94 -36.97 25.50
C ARG A 754 -13.76 -36.49 26.36
N ASP A 755 -14.03 -35.54 27.24
CA ASP A 755 -13.04 -34.97 28.16
C ASP A 755 -12.38 -35.99 29.11
N ASP A 756 -13.09 -37.08 29.44
CA ASP A 756 -12.73 -38.11 30.43
C ASP A 756 -11.99 -39.31 29.84
N ASN A 757 -11.95 -39.45 28.52
CA ASN A 757 -11.33 -40.59 27.85
C ASN A 757 -10.26 -40.23 26.80
N VAL A 758 -9.75 -38.99 26.83
CA VAL A 758 -8.76 -38.47 25.88
C VAL A 758 -7.53 -39.38 25.73
N GLU A 759 -6.98 -39.88 26.83
CA GLU A 759 -5.79 -40.75 26.83
C GLU A 759 -5.99 -42.07 26.07
N ALA A 760 -7.22 -42.60 26.08
CA ALA A 760 -7.56 -43.81 25.35
C ALA A 760 -7.55 -43.61 23.82
N TYR A 761 -7.63 -42.36 23.34
CA TYR A 761 -7.61 -42.04 21.91
C TYR A 761 -6.26 -41.50 21.41
N VAL A 762 -5.33 -41.17 22.32
CA VAL A 762 -4.03 -40.62 21.91
C VAL A 762 -3.16 -41.69 21.28
N CYS A 763 -2.90 -41.52 19.98
CA CYS A 763 -1.96 -42.29 19.20
C CYS A 763 -1.54 -41.44 17.98
N ASN A 764 -0.24 -41.23 17.77
CA ASN A 764 0.24 -40.40 16.66
C ASN A 764 0.22 -41.12 15.30
N ASP A 765 -0.18 -42.40 15.28
CA ASP A 765 -0.53 -43.13 14.05
C ASP A 765 -1.93 -42.74 13.52
N ILE A 766 -2.74 -42.05 14.33
CA ILE A 766 -4.05 -41.49 13.96
C ILE A 766 -3.86 -40.03 13.52
N ASP A 767 -4.17 -39.71 12.27
CA ASP A 767 -3.96 -38.35 11.74
C ASP A 767 -5.09 -37.39 12.13
N VAL A 768 -6.33 -37.89 12.21
CA VAL A 768 -7.54 -37.10 12.52
C VAL A 768 -8.36 -37.79 13.59
N ILE A 769 -8.79 -37.06 14.62
CA ILE A 769 -9.82 -37.50 15.55
C ILE A 769 -11.03 -36.58 15.42
N SER A 770 -12.16 -37.12 14.97
CA SER A 770 -13.40 -36.36 14.82
C SER A 770 -14.42 -36.69 15.91
N THR A 771 -15.07 -35.65 16.45
CA THR A 771 -16.09 -35.83 17.48
C THR A 771 -17.18 -34.78 17.37
N SER A 772 -18.43 -35.18 17.63
CA SER A 772 -19.52 -34.20 17.81
C SER A 772 -19.55 -33.59 19.20
N TYR A 773 -18.79 -34.12 20.16
CA TYR A 773 -18.76 -33.63 21.54
C TYR A 773 -18.36 -32.15 21.66
N ILE A 774 -17.59 -31.64 20.69
CA ILE A 774 -17.16 -30.24 20.67
C ILE A 774 -18.22 -29.23 20.22
N HIS A 775 -19.35 -29.68 19.66
CA HIS A 775 -20.40 -28.78 19.15
C HIS A 775 -21.83 -29.23 19.42
N GLN A 776 -22.05 -30.52 19.64
CA GLN A 776 -23.36 -31.07 19.96
C GLN A 776 -23.58 -31.11 21.47
N GLY A 777 -24.64 -30.46 21.95
CA GLY A 777 -24.98 -30.44 23.39
C GLY A 777 -24.01 -29.62 24.25
N VAL A 778 -23.32 -28.66 23.64
CA VAL A 778 -22.36 -27.78 24.33
C VAL A 778 -23.10 -26.64 25.05
N GLY A 779 -22.62 -26.29 26.24
CA GLY A 779 -23.09 -25.12 26.97
C GLY A 779 -22.77 -23.80 26.24
N ILE A 780 -23.28 -22.69 26.76
CA ILE A 780 -23.01 -21.36 26.21
C ILE A 780 -22.04 -20.59 27.11
N VAL A 781 -21.39 -19.58 26.55
CA VAL A 781 -20.77 -18.51 27.36
C VAL A 781 -21.86 -17.51 27.72
N ASP A 782 -22.07 -17.26 29.02
CA ASP A 782 -23.07 -16.32 29.52
C ASP A 782 -22.62 -14.89 29.22
N TYR A 783 -23.36 -14.20 28.36
CA TYR A 783 -23.16 -12.79 28.05
C TYR A 783 -24.39 -11.97 28.45
N SER A 784 -24.17 -10.74 28.89
CA SER A 784 -25.25 -9.77 29.09
C SER A 784 -24.90 -8.42 28.48
N LEU A 785 -25.88 -7.74 27.91
CA LEU A 785 -25.73 -6.37 27.42
C LEU A 785 -26.44 -5.43 28.39
N LYS A 786 -25.77 -4.38 28.86
CA LYS A 786 -26.31 -3.45 29.87
C LYS A 786 -26.13 -2.02 29.43
N ILE A 787 -27.25 -1.30 29.28
CA ILE A 787 -27.25 0.15 29.02
C ILE A 787 -26.69 0.88 30.25
N GLU A 788 -25.79 1.83 29.99
CA GLU A 788 -25.25 2.74 30.99
C GLU A 788 -26.38 3.71 31.44
N HIS A 789 -26.63 3.73 32.76
CA HIS A 789 -27.70 4.48 33.41
C HIS A 789 -27.14 5.61 34.27
#